data_AF-A0A951XJA6-F1
#
_entry.id   AF-A0A951XJA6-F1
#
_cell.length_a   1.000
_cell.length_b   1.000
_cell.length_c   1.000
_cell.angle_alpha   90.00
_cell.angle_beta   90.00
_cell.angle_gamma   90.00
#
_symmetry.space_group_name_H-M   'P 1'
#
loop_
_entity.id
_entity.type
_entity.pdbx_description
1 polymer ?
#
loop_
_entity_poly.entity_id
_entity_poly.type
_entity_poly.pdbx_seq_one_letter_code
_entity_poly.pdbx_strand_id
1 'polypeptide(L)'
;MTTDPLRHRIWLAATLLLIAVKIWFTRGQGVYAIGSAGLDDRLFLELAQHLVRGDWLGPYSVLTLAKGPAYPLFIAAAFLIGLPLFVAQHLLYAGGCLAFTRALFPAIRSHAARFCIFALLLCNPMTFDAPGMGRVLRQHIYGPLALIIFAGLIALYLRREKSLRANLPWLLLLGFSSGFFYLTREETVWIMPGVLLLAGACLWGAWRVSRPQLRTMAVQLALAAGCAAVPVFTVSALNYTHYGWFGTCEFRAAAFRDAYGAMSRVQVGQPIPSVPVPRETRAAMARVSPAFAEIQSEFDQGLARSWASHGSFFTGRPAEEEQIGGGWFMWALREAVSDAGHTDDAAKALAFYRRLADEINAACDDGRLPAGPARSGFAPVWGEGDTGRLLDAAVDFTAFVTHFRHFGAIAPPSTGSTEELQLFRDLTRERLRPPEGELDVVGAKRYVLNLWKANVLHQTGKSLRFILLGLVCVAGAFSFVGLLLAGWRRRWSYPLTLAAAAAGVCAASILIHAAIEATSFPVKSVTSFAPIYPLLLVFVVAAFWDACLIWRDRRQFFRTPVLGTAPLPDEKPAPPETWRARLLLPSSLGVVALLPFLLWQGEFRKLFWFGDSFFLLDQLAAMGFGAWTLRAFAENFVPLFKLLWGGAALGFGGSYLAMLWLLWLTHAVNTAVLVRWLRRAGFSPFVTTLSAGVFALAPTNLETLGWTVQWSAVLATGFMLQALWWFERRRHLAGRLTWSTILPLLLLAAASACSFSRGVLTGGVLAAAFILPLLLARQWQGLRARLPAAALCLLPSIAVTLVIMTAASGNHQHLAGQWTAVIQFAASYFLLNPFYACVGDGTAQPLLLILLAGLKFAVLLGGLRCARGRARQVLWLLLIYDLGNALLIGIGRHHTGFLAAMSSRYQYSSLLATLPFAALLLEQALHRLPAVRLRRGAAAAIAAILAIICLAGWPGELRTFTGWRGSELRALMAAPATDDPAVRVPGLEYMHIERAKALQRAFNLH
;
A
#
# COMPACT_ATOMS: atom_id res chain seq x y z
N MET A 1 29.48 9.67 -10.99
CA MET A 1 28.21 10.43 -11.14
C MET A 1 27.36 10.21 -9.90
N THR A 2 27.30 11.22 -9.04
CA THR A 2 26.83 11.18 -7.66
C THR A 2 25.30 11.27 -7.60
N THR A 3 24.66 10.27 -6.99
CA THR A 3 23.26 10.37 -6.58
C THR A 3 23.13 11.49 -5.56
N ASP A 4 22.15 12.37 -5.74
CA ASP A 4 21.77 13.39 -4.75
C ASP A 4 21.67 12.74 -3.35
N PRO A 5 22.60 13.04 -2.41
CA PRO A 5 22.70 12.34 -1.13
C PRO A 5 21.42 12.43 -0.32
N LEU A 6 20.71 13.56 -0.43
CA LEU A 6 19.44 13.78 0.28
C LEU A 6 18.36 12.83 -0.22
N ARG A 7 18.22 12.66 -1.55
CA ARG A 7 17.23 11.74 -2.12
C ARG A 7 17.51 10.29 -1.77
N HIS A 8 18.78 9.91 -1.68
CA HIS A 8 19.15 8.57 -1.25
C HIS A 8 18.78 8.32 0.22
N ARG A 9 19.07 9.29 1.11
CA ARG A 9 18.68 9.22 2.53
C ARG A 9 17.16 9.14 2.70
N ILE A 10 16.40 9.94 1.95
CA ILE A 10 14.93 9.90 1.96
C ILE A 10 14.42 8.53 1.50
N TRP A 11 14.98 7.99 0.41
CA TRP A 11 14.60 6.66 -0.08
C TRP A 11 14.88 5.56 0.95
N LEU A 12 16.03 5.62 1.62
CA LEU A 12 16.40 4.67 2.68
C LEU A 12 15.45 4.79 3.87
N ALA A 13 15.19 6.01 4.36
CA ALA A 13 14.27 6.25 5.47
C ALA A 13 12.85 5.76 5.16
N ALA A 14 12.33 6.04 3.96
CA ALA A 14 11.03 5.57 3.52
C ALA A 14 10.96 4.04 3.44
N THR A 15 12.03 3.40 2.98
CA THR A 15 12.13 1.93 2.90
C THR A 15 12.14 1.30 4.29
N LEU A 16 12.97 1.81 5.20
CA LEU A 16 13.04 1.33 6.59
C LEU A 16 11.72 1.54 7.32
N LEU A 17 11.08 2.70 7.13
CA LEU A 17 9.77 2.98 7.70
C LEU A 17 8.72 1.98 7.21
N LEU A 18 8.69 1.66 5.91
CA LEU A 18 7.73 0.71 5.36
C LEU A 18 7.94 -0.71 5.91
N ILE A 19 9.20 -1.14 6.09
CA ILE A 19 9.54 -2.43 6.74
C ILE A 19 9.03 -2.43 8.19
N ALA A 20 9.33 -1.38 8.95
CA ALA A 20 8.90 -1.27 10.35
C ALA A 20 7.37 -1.27 10.49
N VAL A 21 6.66 -0.54 9.61
CA VAL A 21 5.20 -0.53 9.56
C VAL A 21 4.65 -1.92 9.26
N LYS A 22 5.19 -2.63 8.25
CA LYS A 22 4.76 -3.99 7.93
C LYS A 22 4.92 -4.93 9.13
N ILE A 23 6.10 -4.97 9.73
CA ILE A 23 6.39 -5.83 10.89
C ILE A 23 5.47 -5.48 12.07
N TRP A 24 5.25 -4.19 12.35
CA TRP A 24 4.37 -3.76 13.43
C TRP A 24 2.91 -4.22 13.25
N PHE A 25 2.41 -4.24 12.01
CA PHE A 25 1.08 -4.75 11.68
C PHE A 25 1.02 -6.28 11.77
N THR A 26 1.97 -7.01 11.18
CA THR A 26 1.92 -8.49 11.15
C THR A 26 2.09 -9.12 12.53
N ARG A 27 2.76 -8.45 13.47
CA ARG A 27 2.78 -8.83 14.89
C ARG A 27 1.40 -8.85 15.56
N GLY A 28 0.37 -8.29 14.92
CA GLY A 28 -1.02 -8.41 15.34
C GLY A 28 -1.66 -9.79 15.10
N GLN A 29 -1.19 -10.58 14.12
CA GLN A 29 -1.91 -11.74 13.60
C GLN A 29 -1.89 -12.96 14.54
N GLY A 30 -0.85 -13.10 15.37
CA GLY A 30 -0.62 -14.32 16.16
C GLY A 30 -0.19 -15.49 15.27
N VAL A 31 0.62 -16.40 15.80
CA VAL A 31 1.04 -17.61 15.09
C VAL A 31 -0.04 -18.67 15.19
N TYR A 32 -0.39 -19.29 14.07
CA TYR A 32 -1.28 -20.44 14.02
C TYR A 32 -0.44 -21.70 14.23
N ALA A 33 -0.44 -22.22 15.46
CA ALA A 33 0.29 -23.43 15.82
C ALA A 33 -0.63 -24.66 15.72
N ILE A 34 -0.11 -25.74 15.13
CA ILE A 34 -0.78 -27.04 15.08
C ILE A 34 0.14 -28.03 15.78
N GLY A 35 -0.12 -28.27 17.06
CA GLY A 35 0.69 -29.13 17.94
C GLY A 35 0.79 -30.56 17.42
N SER A 36 -0.31 -31.11 16.90
CA SER A 36 -0.36 -32.48 16.37
C SER A 36 0.30 -32.65 14.99
N ALA A 37 0.80 -31.57 14.35
CA ALA A 37 1.40 -31.63 13.01
C ALA A 37 2.83 -32.21 13.04
N GLY A 38 2.95 -33.48 13.44
CA GLY A 38 4.20 -34.22 13.61
C GLY A 38 5.04 -34.40 12.35
N LEU A 39 4.45 -34.27 11.16
CA LEU A 39 5.18 -34.34 9.89
C LEU A 39 5.61 -32.97 9.34
N ASP A 40 5.07 -31.86 9.86
CA ASP A 40 5.29 -30.51 9.34
C ASP A 40 5.75 -29.54 10.44
N ASP A 41 4.85 -28.73 11.01
CA ASP A 41 5.16 -27.63 11.91
C ASP A 41 5.98 -28.10 13.12
N ARG A 42 5.54 -29.19 13.77
CA ARG A 42 6.21 -29.74 14.95
C ARG A 42 7.58 -30.30 14.58
N LEU A 43 7.68 -31.04 13.48
CA LEU A 43 8.95 -31.60 12.98
C LEU A 43 10.01 -30.52 12.82
N PHE A 44 9.69 -29.39 12.17
CA PHE A 44 10.69 -28.34 11.97
C PHE A 44 11.18 -27.71 13.29
N LEU A 45 10.32 -27.65 14.31
CA LEU A 45 10.69 -27.17 15.64
C LEU A 45 11.52 -28.20 16.41
N GLU A 46 11.17 -29.49 16.36
CA GLU A 46 11.94 -30.57 16.97
C GLU A 46 13.36 -30.64 16.39
N LEU A 47 13.49 -30.60 15.06
CA LEU A 47 14.79 -30.55 14.39
C LEU A 47 15.59 -29.29 14.78
N ALA A 48 14.91 -28.14 14.90
CA ALA A 48 15.57 -26.91 15.37
C ALA A 48 15.99 -27.01 16.84
N GLN A 49 15.25 -27.73 17.68
CA GLN A 49 15.59 -27.96 19.08
C GLN A 49 16.91 -28.74 19.20
N HIS A 50 17.09 -29.80 18.40
CA HIS A 50 18.34 -30.55 18.34
C HIS A 50 19.52 -29.67 17.89
N LEU A 51 19.30 -28.85 16.86
CA LEU A 51 20.33 -27.91 16.37
C LEU A 51 20.74 -26.89 17.44
N VAL A 52 19.80 -26.39 18.24
CA VAL A 52 20.08 -25.48 19.37
C VAL A 52 20.87 -26.18 20.49
N ARG A 53 20.65 -27.48 20.71
CA ARG A 53 21.38 -28.30 21.70
C ARG A 53 22.76 -28.75 21.22
N GLY A 54 23.05 -28.65 19.91
CA GLY A 54 24.30 -29.13 19.31
C GLY A 54 24.23 -30.56 18.77
N ASP A 55 23.05 -31.20 18.81
CA ASP A 55 22.84 -32.60 18.44
C ASP A 55 22.47 -32.78 16.96
N TRP A 56 23.07 -32.00 16.05
CA TRP A 56 22.69 -31.91 14.62
C TRP A 56 21.16 -31.98 14.41
N LEU A 57 20.62 -32.97 13.68
CA LEU A 57 19.18 -33.17 13.45
C LEU A 57 18.54 -34.18 14.42
N GLY A 58 19.23 -34.53 15.51
CA GLY A 58 18.80 -35.49 16.51
C GLY A 58 19.16 -36.94 16.16
N PRO A 59 18.70 -37.90 16.98
CA PRO A 59 18.81 -39.33 16.68
C PRO A 59 18.18 -39.66 15.32
N TYR A 60 18.71 -40.67 14.65
CA TYR A 60 18.11 -41.16 13.43
C TYR A 60 16.76 -41.83 13.74
N SER A 61 15.75 -41.51 12.93
CA SER A 61 14.36 -41.93 13.13
C SER A 61 13.63 -41.89 11.79
N VAL A 62 12.38 -42.35 11.76
CA VAL A 62 11.49 -42.28 10.59
C VAL A 62 11.38 -40.86 9.98
N LEU A 63 11.54 -39.80 10.79
CA LEU A 63 11.42 -38.40 10.37
C LEU A 63 12.76 -37.71 10.06
N THR A 64 13.88 -38.29 10.51
CA THR A 64 15.22 -37.74 10.28
C THR A 64 15.56 -37.83 8.79
N LEU A 65 16.15 -36.77 8.22
CA LEU A 65 16.45 -36.63 6.78
C LEU A 65 15.26 -36.71 5.82
N ALA A 66 14.02 -36.75 6.30
CA ALA A 66 12.83 -36.77 5.45
C ALA A 66 12.57 -35.41 4.75
N LYS A 67 13.06 -34.29 5.32
CA LYS A 67 12.92 -32.95 4.73
C LYS A 67 14.24 -32.19 4.76
N GLY A 68 14.41 -31.28 3.81
CA GLY A 68 15.58 -30.41 3.76
C GLY A 68 15.81 -29.57 5.05
N PRO A 69 17.05 -29.47 5.57
CA PRO A 69 17.32 -28.88 6.89
C PRO A 69 17.42 -27.35 6.91
N ALA A 70 17.28 -26.66 5.78
CA ALA A 70 17.48 -25.21 5.72
C ALA A 70 16.53 -24.41 6.63
N TYR A 71 15.28 -24.87 6.79
CA TYR A 71 14.31 -24.19 7.63
C TYR A 71 14.54 -24.42 9.13
N PRO A 72 14.78 -25.66 9.62
CA PRO A 72 15.28 -25.88 10.98
C PRO A 72 16.54 -25.09 11.32
N LEU A 73 17.53 -25.03 10.41
CA LEU A 73 18.73 -24.21 10.58
C LEU A 73 18.39 -22.72 10.72
N PHE A 74 17.42 -22.23 9.94
CA PHE A 74 16.94 -20.85 10.04
C PHE A 74 16.23 -20.58 11.38
N ILE A 75 15.40 -21.51 11.86
CA ILE A 75 14.73 -21.40 13.17
C ILE A 75 15.77 -21.36 14.30
N ALA A 76 16.72 -22.29 14.29
CA ALA A 76 17.79 -22.35 15.28
C ALA A 76 18.63 -21.06 15.28
N ALA A 77 19.00 -20.55 14.10
CA ALA A 77 19.71 -19.28 13.99
C ALA A 77 18.90 -18.09 14.53
N ALA A 78 17.60 -18.01 14.22
CA ALA A 78 16.72 -16.97 14.75
C ALA A 78 16.63 -17.04 16.28
N PHE A 79 16.49 -18.25 16.84
CA PHE A 79 16.46 -18.49 18.28
C PHE A 79 17.77 -18.08 18.96
N LEU A 80 18.92 -18.48 18.42
CA LEU A 80 20.25 -18.17 18.99
C LEU A 80 20.57 -16.66 18.94
N ILE A 81 20.17 -15.96 17.87
CA ILE A 81 20.29 -14.49 17.76
C ILE A 81 19.28 -13.77 18.67
N GLY A 82 18.22 -14.48 19.04
CA GLY A 82 17.16 -14.01 19.91
C GLY A 82 16.06 -13.21 19.24
N LEU A 83 15.89 -13.38 17.93
CA LEU A 83 14.82 -12.78 17.14
C LEU A 83 13.58 -13.68 17.15
N PRO A 84 12.36 -13.12 17.33
CA PRO A 84 11.14 -13.87 17.06
C PRO A 84 11.11 -14.38 15.62
N LEU A 85 10.70 -15.64 15.44
CA LEU A 85 10.84 -16.36 14.17
C LEU A 85 10.17 -15.62 13.01
N PHE A 86 8.95 -15.11 13.18
CA PHE A 86 8.21 -14.47 12.10
C PHE A 86 8.78 -13.08 11.78
N VAL A 87 9.40 -12.42 12.76
CA VAL A 87 10.18 -11.20 12.50
C VAL A 87 11.38 -11.55 11.63
N ALA A 88 12.12 -12.62 11.94
CA ALA A 88 13.25 -13.07 11.11
C ALA A 88 12.81 -13.42 9.68
N GLN A 89 11.69 -14.13 9.52
CA GLN A 89 11.12 -14.46 8.20
C GLN A 89 10.75 -13.21 7.40
N HIS A 90 10.08 -12.23 8.02
CA HIS A 90 9.75 -10.97 7.37
C HIS A 90 10.99 -10.13 7.00
N LEU A 91 12.04 -10.16 7.83
CA LEU A 91 13.31 -9.50 7.54
C LEU A 91 14.02 -10.16 6.36
N LEU A 92 14.02 -11.50 6.27
CA LEU A 92 14.57 -12.22 5.12
C LEU A 92 13.82 -11.85 3.83
N TYR A 93 12.49 -11.81 3.86
CA TYR A 93 11.68 -11.39 2.72
C TYR A 93 11.95 -9.92 2.32
N ALA A 94 12.04 -9.02 3.31
CA ALA A 94 12.40 -7.62 3.06
C ALA A 94 13.82 -7.50 2.47
N GLY A 95 14.76 -8.32 2.93
CA GLY A 95 16.12 -8.44 2.37
C GLY A 95 16.11 -8.88 0.92
N GLY A 96 15.28 -9.87 0.56
CA GLY A 96 15.07 -10.28 -0.84
C GLY A 96 14.49 -9.17 -1.70
N CYS A 97 13.50 -8.42 -1.20
CA CYS A 97 12.93 -7.26 -1.87
C CYS A 97 14.00 -6.16 -2.11
N LEU A 98 14.81 -5.87 -1.09
CA LEU A 98 15.91 -4.91 -1.17
C LEU A 98 16.98 -5.34 -2.19
N ALA A 99 17.38 -6.61 -2.16
CA ALA A 99 18.35 -7.18 -3.10
C ALA A 99 17.85 -7.02 -4.54
N PHE A 100 16.60 -7.37 -4.81
CA PHE A 100 15.98 -7.22 -6.13
C PHE A 100 15.96 -5.75 -6.59
N THR A 101 15.47 -4.84 -5.75
CA THR A 101 15.42 -3.40 -6.08
C THR A 101 16.83 -2.82 -6.29
N ARG A 102 17.83 -3.30 -5.54
CA ARG A 102 19.22 -2.87 -5.66
C ARG A 102 19.90 -3.44 -6.90
N ALA A 103 19.54 -4.65 -7.32
CA ALA A 103 20.01 -5.27 -8.56
C ALA A 103 19.64 -4.41 -9.77
N LEU A 104 18.43 -3.86 -9.78
CA LEU A 104 17.87 -3.00 -10.84
C LEU A 104 18.48 -1.59 -10.93
N PHE A 105 19.24 -1.14 -9.92
CA PHE A 105 19.80 0.21 -9.87
C PHE A 105 20.51 0.69 -11.15
N PRO A 106 21.35 -0.12 -11.84
CA PRO A 106 22.02 0.32 -13.07
C PRO A 106 21.04 0.71 -14.19
N ALA A 107 19.89 0.03 -14.26
CA ALA A 107 18.86 0.27 -15.28
C ALA A 107 17.81 1.30 -14.83
N ILE A 108 17.35 1.22 -13.58
CA ILE A 108 16.29 2.06 -13.03
C ILE A 108 16.89 3.00 -11.98
N ARG A 109 17.40 4.16 -12.43
CA ARG A 109 18.06 5.14 -11.55
C ARG A 109 17.09 5.91 -10.67
N SER A 110 15.83 6.05 -11.08
CA SER A 110 14.80 6.79 -10.33
C SER A 110 14.60 6.18 -8.94
N HIS A 111 14.76 7.01 -7.89
CA HIS A 111 14.52 6.62 -6.50
C HIS A 111 13.04 6.29 -6.26
N ALA A 112 12.14 7.11 -6.81
CA ALA A 112 10.70 6.88 -6.70
C ALA A 112 10.29 5.55 -7.35
N ALA A 113 10.76 5.27 -8.57
CA ALA A 113 10.43 4.01 -9.25
C ALA A 113 10.95 2.78 -8.47
N ARG A 114 12.19 2.85 -7.97
CA ARG A 114 12.75 1.78 -7.13
C ARG A 114 11.99 1.61 -5.81
N PHE A 115 11.55 2.70 -5.17
CA PHE A 115 10.69 2.62 -3.99
C PHE A 115 9.33 1.98 -4.32
N CYS A 116 8.70 2.35 -5.43
CA CYS A 116 7.44 1.71 -5.86
C CYS A 116 7.61 0.21 -6.12
N ILE A 117 8.71 -0.20 -6.77
CA ILE A 117 9.04 -1.62 -6.98
C ILE A 117 9.23 -2.33 -5.63
N PHE A 118 9.98 -1.72 -4.73
CA PHE A 118 10.20 -2.26 -3.38
C PHE A 118 8.89 -2.40 -2.61
N ALA A 119 8.04 -1.37 -2.62
CA ALA A 119 6.76 -1.37 -1.94
C ALA A 119 5.80 -2.42 -2.54
N LEU A 120 5.77 -2.58 -3.86
CA LEU A 120 4.99 -3.61 -4.53
C LEU A 120 5.37 -5.02 -4.05
N LEU A 121 6.67 -5.32 -4.00
CA LEU A 121 7.17 -6.61 -3.53
C LEU A 121 6.93 -6.82 -2.03
N LEU A 122 7.25 -5.80 -1.22
CA LEU A 122 7.14 -5.88 0.24
C LEU A 122 5.69 -6.03 0.70
N CYS A 123 4.74 -5.35 0.04
CA CYS A 123 3.31 -5.38 0.37
C CYS A 123 2.57 -6.57 -0.25
N ASN A 124 3.26 -7.59 -0.77
CA ASN A 124 2.66 -8.83 -1.24
C ASN A 124 1.75 -9.44 -0.15
N PRO A 125 0.41 -9.51 -0.36
CA PRO A 125 -0.53 -9.95 0.66
C PRO A 125 -0.28 -11.39 1.11
N MET A 126 0.23 -12.24 0.23
CA MET A 126 0.48 -13.64 0.54
C MET A 126 1.57 -13.83 1.58
N THR A 127 2.43 -12.83 1.81
CA THR A 127 3.49 -12.92 2.83
C THR A 127 2.97 -12.72 4.25
N PHE A 128 1.72 -12.31 4.40
CA PHE A 128 1.04 -12.13 5.69
C PHE A 128 -0.36 -12.78 5.66
N ASP A 129 -0.55 -13.79 4.81
CA ASP A 129 -1.67 -14.70 4.95
C ASP A 129 -1.53 -15.48 6.27
N ALA A 130 -2.56 -15.51 7.10
CA ALA A 130 -2.47 -16.09 8.44
C ALA A 130 -2.84 -17.59 8.48
N PRO A 131 -3.85 -18.11 7.73
CA PRO A 131 -4.12 -19.54 7.72
C PRO A 131 -2.98 -20.39 7.15
N GLY A 132 -2.32 -19.93 6.09
CA GLY A 132 -1.21 -20.63 5.45
C GLY A 132 0.16 -20.15 5.91
N MET A 133 0.41 -18.85 5.79
CA MET A 133 1.71 -18.26 6.17
C MET A 133 1.77 -17.86 7.65
N GLY A 134 0.72 -18.04 8.45
CA GLY A 134 0.78 -17.91 9.92
C GLY A 134 1.34 -19.14 10.63
N ARG A 135 1.66 -20.20 9.89
CA ARG A 135 2.18 -21.49 10.37
C ARG A 135 3.70 -21.57 10.35
N VAL A 136 4.27 -22.54 11.08
CA VAL A 136 5.72 -22.76 11.14
C VAL A 136 6.14 -23.67 9.98
N LEU A 137 6.24 -23.09 8.79
CA LEU A 137 6.47 -23.85 7.57
C LEU A 137 7.61 -23.29 6.70
N ARG A 138 8.30 -24.20 6.00
CA ARG A 138 9.50 -23.90 5.20
C ARG A 138 9.29 -22.97 4.00
N GLN A 139 8.07 -22.76 3.49
CA GLN A 139 7.83 -21.82 2.38
C GLN A 139 8.20 -20.37 2.73
N HIS A 140 8.29 -20.04 4.02
CA HIS A 140 8.72 -18.73 4.52
C HIS A 140 10.09 -18.29 4.04
N ILE A 141 11.02 -19.24 3.84
CA ILE A 141 12.36 -18.95 3.33
C ILE A 141 12.49 -19.25 1.83
N TYR A 142 11.64 -20.13 1.28
CA TYR A 142 11.73 -20.58 -0.10
C TYR A 142 11.47 -19.47 -1.13
N GLY A 143 10.40 -18.69 -0.95
CA GLY A 143 10.07 -17.55 -1.81
C GLY A 143 11.13 -16.41 -1.79
N PRO A 144 11.58 -15.95 -0.61
CA PRO A 144 12.68 -14.99 -0.52
C PRO A 144 13.97 -15.45 -1.22
N LEU A 145 14.36 -16.71 -1.04
CA LEU A 145 15.55 -17.27 -1.68
C LEU A 145 15.43 -17.27 -3.21
N ALA A 146 14.25 -17.63 -3.75
CA ALA A 146 13.98 -17.52 -5.19
C ALA A 146 14.12 -16.08 -5.72
N LEU A 147 13.58 -15.11 -4.97
CA LEU A 147 13.69 -13.69 -5.30
C LEU A 147 15.15 -13.20 -5.29
N ILE A 148 15.96 -13.68 -4.33
CA ILE A 148 17.38 -13.36 -4.23
C ILE A 148 18.17 -13.97 -5.40
N ILE A 149 17.86 -15.20 -5.82
CA ILE A 149 18.47 -15.85 -7.00
C ILE A 149 18.21 -15.00 -8.26
N PHE A 150 16.96 -14.56 -8.46
CA PHE A 150 16.62 -13.63 -9.55
C PHE A 150 17.38 -12.31 -9.43
N ALA A 151 17.46 -11.72 -8.23
CA ALA A 151 18.21 -10.50 -8.00
C ALA A 151 19.70 -10.63 -8.36
N GLY A 152 20.33 -11.76 -7.99
CA GLY A 152 21.71 -12.09 -8.33
C GLY A 152 21.93 -12.14 -9.84
N LEU A 153 21.13 -12.92 -10.57
CA LEU A 153 21.23 -13.05 -12.03
C LEU A 153 20.97 -11.71 -12.75
N ILE A 154 19.99 -10.93 -12.29
CA ILE A 154 19.75 -9.56 -12.80
C ILE A 154 20.96 -8.66 -12.56
N ALA A 155 21.54 -8.74 -11.36
CA ALA A 155 22.68 -7.90 -11.02
C ALA A 155 23.90 -8.23 -11.90
N LEU A 156 24.15 -9.52 -12.17
CA LEU A 156 25.21 -9.97 -13.07
C LEU A 156 24.96 -9.51 -14.50
N TYR A 157 23.75 -9.68 -15.05
CA TYR A 157 23.43 -9.22 -16.40
C TYR A 157 23.65 -7.71 -16.57
N LEU A 158 23.14 -6.91 -15.63
CA LEU A 158 23.25 -5.45 -15.67
C LEU A 158 24.67 -4.94 -15.37
N ARG A 159 25.56 -5.79 -14.84
CA ARG A 159 26.96 -5.49 -14.53
C ARG A 159 27.92 -6.42 -15.27
N ARG A 160 27.52 -6.96 -16.41
CA ARG A 160 28.32 -7.93 -17.20
C ARG A 160 29.66 -7.38 -17.70
N GLU A 161 29.81 -6.07 -17.73
CA GLU A 161 31.07 -5.38 -18.08
C GLU A 161 31.98 -5.14 -16.86
N LYS A 162 31.54 -5.48 -15.65
CA LYS A 162 32.31 -5.29 -14.41
C LYS A 162 33.16 -6.52 -14.11
N SER A 163 34.26 -6.29 -13.39
CA SER A 163 35.17 -7.35 -12.94
C SER A 163 34.53 -8.26 -11.88
N LEU A 164 35.11 -9.44 -11.67
CA LEU A 164 34.68 -10.39 -10.65
C LEU A 164 34.61 -9.75 -9.26
N ARG A 165 35.63 -8.97 -8.86
CA ARG A 165 35.66 -8.28 -7.57
C ARG A 165 34.45 -7.35 -7.35
N ALA A 166 34.01 -6.66 -8.40
CA ALA A 166 32.84 -5.77 -8.32
C ALA A 166 31.51 -6.54 -8.23
N ASN A 167 31.46 -7.78 -8.76
CA ASN A 167 30.28 -8.64 -8.70
C ASN A 167 30.30 -9.62 -7.52
N LEU A 168 31.41 -9.76 -6.79
CA LEU A 168 31.59 -10.75 -5.73
C LEU A 168 30.43 -10.80 -4.72
N PRO A 169 29.90 -9.68 -4.18
CA PRO A 169 28.77 -9.75 -3.27
C PRO A 169 27.52 -10.39 -3.89
N TRP A 170 27.27 -10.17 -5.18
CA TRP A 170 26.15 -10.78 -5.91
C TRP A 170 26.39 -12.25 -6.20
N LEU A 171 27.65 -12.67 -6.41
CA LEU A 171 28.02 -14.08 -6.61
C LEU A 171 27.82 -14.89 -5.33
N LEU A 172 28.29 -14.36 -4.20
CA LEU A 172 28.10 -14.98 -2.89
C LEU A 172 26.61 -15.08 -2.56
N LEU A 173 25.87 -13.97 -2.76
CA LEU A 173 24.44 -13.93 -2.50
C LEU A 173 23.67 -14.93 -3.39
N LEU A 174 23.95 -14.94 -4.70
CA LEU A 174 23.36 -15.90 -5.65
C LEU A 174 23.67 -17.34 -5.26
N GLY A 175 24.95 -17.65 -5.05
CA GLY A 175 25.41 -19.00 -4.76
C GLY A 175 24.84 -19.56 -3.46
N PHE A 176 25.08 -18.87 -2.33
CA PHE A 176 24.57 -19.36 -1.04
C PHE A 176 23.04 -19.45 -1.02
N SER A 177 22.33 -18.49 -1.64
CA SER A 177 20.88 -18.57 -1.73
C SER A 177 20.40 -19.73 -2.58
N SER A 178 21.10 -20.08 -3.68
CA SER A 178 20.82 -21.29 -4.46
C SER A 178 21.06 -22.58 -3.66
N GLY A 179 22.13 -22.62 -2.86
CA GLY A 179 22.42 -23.77 -1.98
C GLY A 179 21.36 -23.95 -0.89
N PHE A 180 20.99 -22.89 -0.17
CA PHE A 180 19.92 -22.95 0.82
C PHE A 180 18.55 -23.21 0.19
N PHE A 181 18.28 -22.69 -1.01
CA PHE A 181 17.06 -22.99 -1.76
C PHE A 181 16.96 -24.50 -2.05
N TYR A 182 18.06 -25.12 -2.48
CA TYR A 182 18.14 -26.56 -2.70
C TYR A 182 17.85 -27.38 -1.44
N LEU A 183 18.35 -26.90 -0.29
CA LEU A 183 18.18 -27.52 1.02
C LEU A 183 16.85 -27.20 1.72
N THR A 184 15.96 -26.41 1.09
CA THR A 184 14.68 -26.03 1.70
C THR A 184 13.58 -27.03 1.37
N ARG A 185 13.39 -27.33 0.08
CA ARG A 185 12.32 -28.22 -0.42
C ARG A 185 12.85 -29.23 -1.41
N GLU A 186 12.13 -30.32 -1.61
CA GLU A 186 12.54 -31.41 -2.50
C GLU A 186 12.20 -31.09 -3.95
N GLU A 187 11.11 -30.36 -4.21
CA GLU A 187 10.68 -29.96 -5.54
C GLU A 187 11.34 -28.64 -6.00
N THR A 188 12.64 -28.67 -6.32
CA THR A 188 13.38 -27.46 -6.73
C THR A 188 13.35 -27.17 -8.22
N VAL A 189 12.83 -28.09 -9.03
CA VAL A 189 12.91 -28.01 -10.50
C VAL A 189 12.09 -26.86 -11.10
N TRP A 190 11.04 -26.38 -10.42
CA TRP A 190 10.15 -25.33 -10.93
C TRP A 190 10.86 -23.99 -11.17
N ILE A 191 11.97 -23.69 -10.47
CA ILE A 191 12.74 -22.45 -10.67
C ILE A 191 13.69 -22.53 -11.88
N MET A 192 14.03 -23.74 -12.34
CA MET A 192 15.07 -23.97 -13.34
C MET A 192 14.83 -23.27 -14.68
N PRO A 193 13.61 -23.26 -15.26
CA PRO A 193 13.38 -22.56 -16.52
C PRO A 193 13.79 -21.08 -16.47
N GLY A 194 13.51 -20.40 -15.35
CA GLY A 194 13.90 -19.00 -15.17
C GLY A 194 15.38 -18.81 -14.91
N VAL A 195 15.98 -19.65 -14.07
CA VAL A 195 17.42 -19.60 -13.76
C VAL A 195 18.25 -19.83 -15.02
N LEU A 196 17.93 -20.87 -15.79
CA LEU A 196 18.62 -21.21 -17.03
C LEU A 196 18.46 -20.10 -18.08
N LEU A 197 17.24 -19.56 -18.24
CA LEU A 197 16.99 -18.46 -19.17
C LEU A 197 17.79 -17.20 -18.80
N LEU A 198 17.83 -16.83 -17.52
CA LEU A 198 18.55 -15.64 -17.05
C LEU A 198 20.07 -15.84 -17.06
N ALA A 199 20.58 -17.03 -16.71
CA ALA A 199 22.00 -17.37 -16.81
C ALA A 199 22.46 -17.38 -18.27
N GLY A 200 21.66 -17.98 -19.16
CA GLY A 200 21.86 -17.93 -20.62
C GLY A 200 21.87 -16.49 -21.13
N ALA A 201 20.96 -15.64 -20.66
CA ALA A 201 20.96 -14.21 -20.98
C ALA A 201 22.22 -13.49 -20.48
N CYS A 202 22.77 -13.86 -19.32
CA CYS A 202 24.05 -13.32 -18.83
C CYS A 202 25.20 -13.69 -19.76
N LEU A 203 25.31 -14.97 -20.15
CA LEU A 203 26.34 -15.45 -21.08
C LEU A 203 26.21 -14.80 -22.46
N TRP A 204 25.00 -14.79 -23.03
CA TRP A 204 24.71 -14.16 -24.31
C TRP A 204 24.99 -12.65 -24.28
N GLY A 205 24.56 -11.96 -23.21
CA GLY A 205 24.82 -10.55 -23.01
C GLY A 205 26.31 -10.23 -22.91
N ALA A 206 27.10 -11.08 -22.25
CA ALA A 206 28.54 -10.94 -22.12
C ALA A 206 29.27 -11.26 -23.44
N TRP A 207 28.83 -12.27 -24.17
CA TRP A 207 29.33 -12.61 -25.51
C TRP A 207 29.17 -11.46 -26.50
N ARG A 208 28.02 -10.78 -26.46
CA ARG A 208 27.76 -9.56 -27.26
C ARG A 208 28.66 -8.37 -26.90
N VAL A 209 29.32 -8.39 -25.73
CA VAL A 209 30.34 -7.40 -25.37
C VAL A 209 31.69 -7.82 -25.96
N SER A 210 32.18 -9.02 -25.61
CA SER A 210 33.42 -9.60 -26.16
C SER A 210 33.67 -11.03 -25.64
N ARG A 211 34.64 -11.74 -26.25
CA ARG A 211 35.07 -13.09 -25.81
C ARG A 211 35.65 -13.14 -24.37
N PRO A 212 36.52 -12.20 -23.93
CA PRO A 212 37.03 -12.23 -22.55
C PRO A 212 35.93 -11.99 -21.50
N GLN A 213 34.92 -11.19 -21.83
CA GLN A 213 33.78 -10.91 -20.96
C GLN A 213 32.87 -12.14 -20.83
N LEU A 214 32.68 -12.90 -21.91
CA LEU A 214 32.02 -14.21 -21.86
C LEU A 214 32.76 -15.17 -20.91
N ARG A 215 34.09 -15.31 -21.04
CA ARG A 215 34.90 -16.15 -20.14
C ARG A 215 34.77 -15.71 -18.69
N THR A 216 34.83 -14.40 -18.45
CA THR A 216 34.66 -13.81 -17.12
C THR A 216 33.28 -14.13 -16.53
N MET A 217 32.21 -14.00 -17.33
CA MET A 217 30.85 -14.32 -16.89
C MET A 217 30.69 -15.83 -16.62
N ALA A 218 31.26 -16.70 -17.45
CA ALA A 218 31.26 -18.15 -17.24
C ALA A 218 31.95 -18.52 -15.92
N VAL A 219 33.13 -17.94 -15.64
CA VAL A 219 33.84 -18.11 -14.36
C VAL A 219 33.01 -17.59 -13.19
N GLN A 220 32.36 -16.43 -13.34
CA GLN A 220 31.48 -15.89 -12.30
C GLN A 220 30.31 -16.81 -11.99
N LEU A 221 29.63 -17.35 -13.01
CA LEU A 221 28.54 -18.32 -12.83
C LEU A 221 29.03 -19.64 -12.23
N ALA A 222 30.21 -20.13 -12.64
CA ALA A 222 30.84 -21.31 -12.05
C ALA A 222 31.19 -21.09 -10.57
N LEU A 223 31.70 -19.90 -10.22
CA LEU A 223 31.97 -19.54 -8.83
C LEU A 223 30.67 -19.46 -8.01
N ALA A 224 29.59 -18.90 -8.56
CA ALA A 224 28.29 -18.90 -7.90
C ALA A 224 27.77 -20.33 -7.67
N ALA A 225 27.95 -21.23 -8.64
CA ALA A 225 27.64 -22.66 -8.48
C ALA A 225 28.52 -23.32 -7.39
N GLY A 226 29.81 -23.00 -7.35
CA GLY A 226 30.72 -23.44 -6.28
C GLY A 226 30.24 -22.98 -4.90
N CYS A 227 29.86 -21.70 -4.76
CA CYS A 227 29.27 -21.17 -3.53
C CYS A 227 27.94 -21.84 -3.16
N ALA A 228 27.13 -22.25 -4.14
CA ALA A 228 25.90 -23.03 -3.91
C ALA A 228 26.19 -24.45 -3.41
N ALA A 229 27.29 -25.05 -3.87
CA ALA A 229 27.71 -26.37 -3.45
C ALA A 229 28.19 -26.41 -1.99
N VAL A 230 28.76 -25.31 -1.46
CA VAL A 230 29.26 -25.25 -0.07
C VAL A 230 28.21 -25.68 0.97
N PRO A 231 27.04 -25.03 1.12
CA PRO A 231 26.07 -25.44 2.14
C PRO A 231 25.53 -26.86 1.89
N VAL A 232 25.36 -27.27 0.63
CA VAL A 232 24.92 -28.63 0.27
C VAL A 232 25.95 -29.66 0.73
N PHE A 233 27.22 -29.43 0.42
CA PHE A 233 28.33 -30.28 0.82
C PHE A 233 28.48 -30.34 2.34
N THR A 234 28.39 -29.19 3.04
CA THR A 234 28.45 -29.14 4.50
C THR A 234 27.37 -30.00 5.13
N VAL A 235 26.11 -29.87 4.67
CA VAL A 235 25.01 -30.70 5.16
C VAL A 235 25.27 -32.18 4.88
N SER A 236 25.73 -32.53 3.68
CA SER A 236 26.02 -33.93 3.34
C SER A 236 27.19 -34.52 4.13
N ALA A 237 28.22 -33.73 4.43
CA ALA A 237 29.32 -34.14 5.28
C ALA A 237 28.85 -34.39 6.73
N LEU A 238 28.01 -33.50 7.28
CA LEU A 238 27.45 -33.67 8.61
C LEU A 238 26.50 -34.88 8.67
N ASN A 239 25.67 -35.08 7.66
CA ASN A 239 24.83 -36.27 7.58
C ASN A 239 25.65 -37.55 7.48
N TYR A 240 26.80 -37.52 6.81
CA TYR A 240 27.71 -38.66 6.77
C TYR A 240 28.30 -38.98 8.15
N THR A 241 28.75 -37.97 8.88
CA THR A 241 29.34 -38.18 10.22
C THR A 241 28.31 -38.62 11.25
N HIS A 242 27.05 -38.15 11.16
CA HIS A 242 26.01 -38.45 12.14
C HIS A 242 25.16 -39.68 11.80
N TYR A 243 24.97 -39.97 10.50
CA TYR A 243 24.01 -40.99 10.03
C TYR A 243 24.61 -42.00 9.03
N GLY A 244 25.92 -41.92 8.75
CA GLY A 244 26.60 -42.85 7.84
C GLY A 244 26.33 -42.63 6.35
N TRP A 245 25.59 -41.58 5.98
CA TRP A 245 25.21 -41.31 4.58
C TRP A 245 25.55 -39.90 4.09
N PHE A 246 26.31 -39.82 3.00
CA PHE A 246 26.62 -38.57 2.32
C PHE A 246 25.47 -38.15 1.39
N GLY A 247 24.49 -37.45 1.94
CA GLY A 247 23.33 -36.93 1.20
C GLY A 247 22.62 -35.82 1.96
N THR A 248 21.56 -35.24 1.38
CA THR A 248 20.85 -34.12 2.02
C THR A 248 19.49 -34.50 2.59
N CYS A 249 18.72 -35.29 1.84
CA CYS A 249 17.36 -35.68 2.17
C CYS A 249 17.05 -37.00 1.48
N GLU A 250 16.47 -37.96 2.20
CA GLU A 250 16.29 -39.34 1.71
C GLU A 250 15.28 -39.44 0.57
N PHE A 251 14.30 -38.53 0.47
CA PHE A 251 13.44 -38.45 -0.71
C PHE A 251 14.20 -38.08 -2.00
N ARG A 252 15.43 -37.56 -1.90
CA ARG A 252 16.32 -37.35 -3.05
C ARG A 252 17.30 -38.50 -3.28
N ALA A 253 17.41 -39.45 -2.34
CA ALA A 253 18.31 -40.58 -2.45
C ALA A 253 17.87 -41.51 -3.60
N ALA A 254 18.84 -42.01 -4.37
CA ALA A 254 18.58 -42.95 -5.46
C ALA A 254 17.85 -44.20 -4.93
N ALA A 255 18.36 -44.82 -3.87
CA ALA A 255 17.77 -46.04 -3.30
C ALA A 255 16.28 -45.88 -2.92
N PHE A 256 15.92 -44.79 -2.22
CA PHE A 256 14.51 -44.55 -1.87
C PHE A 256 13.64 -44.29 -3.11
N ARG A 257 14.13 -43.47 -4.05
CA ARG A 257 13.43 -43.17 -5.29
C ARG A 257 13.23 -44.41 -6.15
N ASP A 258 14.23 -45.27 -6.23
CA ASP A 258 14.21 -46.50 -7.01
C ASP A 258 13.26 -47.51 -6.36
N ALA A 259 13.25 -47.63 -5.04
CA ALA A 259 12.28 -48.47 -4.31
C ALA A 259 10.83 -48.01 -4.56
N TYR A 260 10.57 -46.70 -4.40
CA TYR A 260 9.24 -46.15 -4.67
C TYR A 260 8.82 -46.32 -6.14
N GLY A 261 9.75 -46.09 -7.07
CA GLY A 261 9.55 -46.27 -8.50
C GLY A 261 9.26 -47.73 -8.88
N ALA A 262 9.98 -48.67 -8.27
CA ALA A 262 9.80 -50.11 -8.47
C ALA A 262 8.42 -50.57 -7.97
N MET A 263 7.97 -50.10 -6.79
CA MET A 263 6.64 -50.46 -6.29
C MET A 263 5.51 -49.85 -7.14
N SER A 264 5.66 -48.60 -7.57
CA SER A 264 4.61 -47.89 -8.32
C SER A 264 4.48 -48.30 -9.79
N ARG A 265 5.46 -49.03 -10.36
CA ARG A 265 5.34 -49.58 -11.74
C ARG A 265 4.56 -50.89 -11.81
N VAL A 266 4.33 -51.57 -10.68
CA VAL A 266 3.60 -52.84 -10.62
C VAL A 266 2.11 -52.60 -10.91
N GLN A 267 1.51 -53.44 -11.75
CA GLN A 267 0.14 -53.31 -12.25
C GLN A 267 -0.70 -54.52 -11.85
N VAL A 268 -0.98 -54.65 -10.55
CA VAL A 268 -1.82 -55.73 -10.02
C VAL A 268 -3.11 -55.14 -9.42
N GLY A 269 -4.25 -55.67 -9.86
CA GLY A 269 -5.57 -55.18 -9.47
C GLY A 269 -6.07 -54.05 -10.37
N GLN A 270 -7.21 -53.45 -10.00
CA GLN A 270 -7.73 -52.29 -10.72
C GLN A 270 -7.00 -51.01 -10.28
N PRO A 271 -6.61 -50.12 -11.19
CA PRO A 271 -6.05 -48.81 -10.84
C PRO A 271 -7.04 -48.00 -10.00
N ILE A 272 -6.60 -47.54 -8.83
CA ILE A 272 -7.40 -46.68 -7.95
C ILE A 272 -6.84 -45.25 -8.05
N PRO A 273 -7.67 -44.25 -8.39
CA PRO A 273 -7.21 -42.86 -8.45
C PRO A 273 -6.54 -42.42 -7.15
N SER A 274 -5.39 -41.76 -7.27
CA SER A 274 -4.66 -41.20 -6.13
C SER A 274 -4.11 -42.24 -5.13
N VAL A 275 -4.05 -43.53 -5.50
CA VAL A 275 -3.44 -44.60 -4.69
C VAL A 275 -2.25 -45.17 -5.47
N PRO A 276 -0.99 -44.82 -5.10
CA PRO A 276 0.18 -45.18 -5.90
C PRO A 276 0.54 -46.67 -5.84
N VAL A 277 0.24 -47.34 -4.72
CA VAL A 277 0.54 -48.77 -4.51
C VAL A 277 -0.67 -49.42 -3.82
N PRO A 278 -1.63 -49.96 -4.60
CA PRO A 278 -2.83 -50.60 -4.06
C PRO A 278 -2.52 -51.78 -3.14
N ARG A 279 -3.46 -52.12 -2.25
CA ARG A 279 -3.33 -53.28 -1.33
C ARG A 279 -2.99 -54.57 -2.08
N GLU A 280 -3.65 -54.82 -3.20
CA GLU A 280 -3.45 -56.00 -4.06
C GLU A 280 -2.03 -56.05 -4.62
N THR A 281 -1.49 -54.88 -4.97
CA THR A 281 -0.11 -54.73 -5.41
C THR A 281 0.87 -55.01 -4.27
N ARG A 282 0.62 -54.52 -3.06
CA ARG A 282 1.45 -54.84 -1.87
C ARG A 282 1.46 -56.34 -1.58
N ALA A 283 0.28 -56.96 -1.54
CA ALA A 283 0.16 -58.41 -1.32
C ALA A 283 0.87 -59.23 -2.41
N ALA A 284 0.84 -58.78 -3.67
CA ALA A 284 1.56 -59.44 -4.76
C ALA A 284 3.08 -59.31 -4.61
N MET A 285 3.59 -58.13 -4.25
CA MET A 285 5.02 -57.90 -4.02
C MET A 285 5.56 -58.75 -2.86
N ALA A 286 4.79 -58.88 -1.77
CA ALA A 286 5.17 -59.69 -0.61
C ALA A 286 5.39 -61.17 -0.96
N ARG A 287 4.73 -61.70 -1.99
CA ARG A 287 4.90 -63.09 -2.42
C ARG A 287 6.18 -63.34 -3.22
N VAL A 288 6.82 -62.30 -3.75
CA VAL A 288 7.94 -62.43 -4.71
C VAL A 288 9.21 -61.68 -4.32
N SER A 289 9.13 -60.75 -3.36
CA SER A 289 10.25 -60.00 -2.80
C SER A 289 10.36 -60.29 -1.30
N PRO A 290 11.41 -61.02 -0.87
CA PRO A 290 11.71 -61.19 0.55
C PRO A 290 11.80 -59.87 1.31
N ALA A 291 12.44 -58.84 0.73
CA ALA A 291 12.54 -57.53 1.37
C ALA A 291 11.18 -56.86 1.57
N PHE A 292 10.26 -56.96 0.60
CA PHE A 292 8.90 -56.42 0.78
C PHE A 292 8.09 -57.24 1.81
N ALA A 293 8.30 -58.56 1.86
CA ALA A 293 7.66 -59.42 2.85
C ALA A 293 8.03 -59.02 4.30
N GLU A 294 9.27 -58.60 4.54
CA GLU A 294 9.73 -58.11 5.86
C GLU A 294 8.91 -56.91 6.37
N ILE A 295 8.41 -56.04 5.49
CA ILE A 295 7.62 -54.85 5.86
C ILE A 295 6.12 -55.05 5.69
N GLN A 296 5.69 -56.11 5.01
CA GLN A 296 4.27 -56.43 4.82
C GLN A 296 3.58 -56.76 6.16
N SER A 297 4.29 -57.42 7.09
CA SER A 297 3.76 -57.73 8.43
C SER A 297 3.32 -56.47 9.18
N GLU A 298 4.05 -55.37 9.02
CA GLU A 298 3.74 -54.10 9.68
C GLU A 298 2.49 -53.46 9.09
N PHE A 299 2.33 -53.51 7.76
CA PHE A 299 1.11 -53.09 7.09
C PHE A 299 -0.12 -53.87 7.57
N ASP A 300 0.01 -55.19 7.70
CA ASP A 300 -1.06 -56.10 8.14
C ASP A 300 -1.42 -55.93 9.63
N GLN A 301 -0.49 -55.44 10.46
CA GLN A 301 -0.70 -55.13 11.88
C GLN A 301 -1.45 -53.80 12.13
N GLY A 302 -2.04 -53.21 11.10
CA GLY A 302 -2.91 -52.03 11.21
C GLY A 302 -2.26 -50.71 10.76
N LEU A 303 -0.96 -50.71 10.43
CA LEU A 303 -0.27 -49.53 9.88
C LEU A 303 -0.95 -49.06 8.58
N ALA A 304 -1.36 -49.98 7.70
CA ALA A 304 -2.01 -49.63 6.46
C ALA A 304 -3.36 -48.91 6.68
N ARG A 305 -4.16 -49.39 7.63
CA ARG A 305 -5.44 -48.79 7.99
C ARG A 305 -5.26 -47.38 8.57
N SER A 306 -4.25 -47.19 9.44
CA SER A 306 -3.92 -45.89 10.02
C SER A 306 -3.61 -44.85 8.95
N TRP A 307 -2.71 -45.17 8.01
CA TRP A 307 -2.34 -44.25 6.93
C TRP A 307 -3.44 -44.07 5.89
N ALA A 308 -4.25 -45.10 5.61
CA ALA A 308 -5.40 -45.00 4.70
C ALA A 308 -6.44 -43.99 5.21
N SER A 309 -6.67 -43.92 6.52
CA SER A 309 -7.66 -42.99 7.12
C SER A 309 -7.40 -41.52 6.79
N HIS A 310 -6.13 -41.12 6.64
CA HIS A 310 -5.74 -39.76 6.29
C HIS A 310 -6.09 -39.38 4.85
N GLY A 311 -6.21 -40.38 3.96
CA GLY A 311 -6.48 -40.20 2.54
C GLY A 311 -7.90 -40.49 2.09
N SER A 312 -8.77 -40.99 2.96
CA SER A 312 -10.15 -41.39 2.61
C SER A 312 -10.95 -40.28 1.94
N PHE A 313 -10.72 -39.02 2.32
CA PHE A 313 -11.48 -37.88 1.78
C PHE A 313 -11.23 -37.59 0.29
N PHE A 314 -10.08 -37.97 -0.28
CA PHE A 314 -9.77 -37.74 -1.70
C PHE A 314 -9.60 -39.02 -2.52
N THR A 315 -9.30 -40.15 -1.87
CA THR A 315 -9.30 -41.46 -2.54
C THR A 315 -10.72 -42.00 -2.74
N GLY A 316 -11.69 -41.52 -1.93
CA GLY A 316 -13.06 -42.03 -1.93
C GLY A 316 -13.17 -43.45 -1.38
N ARG A 317 -12.15 -43.93 -0.66
CA ARG A 317 -12.08 -45.29 -0.10
C ARG A 317 -12.11 -45.27 1.43
N PRO A 318 -12.88 -46.16 2.08
CA PRO A 318 -12.88 -46.32 3.52
C PRO A 318 -11.52 -46.85 4.00
N ALA A 319 -11.13 -46.55 5.24
CA ALA A 319 -9.83 -46.92 5.80
C ALA A 319 -9.66 -48.45 5.89
N GLU A 320 -10.76 -49.18 6.05
CA GLU A 320 -10.84 -50.64 6.10
C GLU A 320 -10.39 -51.32 4.80
N GLU A 321 -10.43 -50.62 3.66
CA GLU A 321 -9.90 -51.13 2.38
C GLU A 321 -8.36 -51.01 2.31
N GLU A 322 -7.72 -50.37 3.30
CA GLU A 322 -6.26 -50.20 3.40
C GLU A 322 -5.61 -49.54 2.18
N GLN A 323 -6.37 -48.74 1.45
CA GLN A 323 -5.88 -48.03 0.28
C GLN A 323 -5.21 -46.72 0.72
N ILE A 324 -3.88 -46.70 0.68
CA ILE A 324 -3.07 -45.57 1.17
C ILE A 324 -2.91 -44.54 0.06
N GLY A 325 -3.42 -43.34 0.29
CA GLY A 325 -3.37 -42.25 -0.69
C GLY A 325 -1.96 -41.73 -0.99
N GLY A 326 -1.79 -41.19 -2.19
CA GLY A 326 -0.61 -40.45 -2.63
C GLY A 326 -0.40 -39.24 -1.72
N GLY A 327 0.86 -38.96 -1.35
CA GLY A 327 1.17 -37.97 -0.30
C GLY A 327 1.40 -38.57 1.08
N TRP A 328 0.84 -39.77 1.36
CA TRP A 328 0.99 -40.49 2.63
C TRP A 328 1.75 -41.82 2.48
N PHE A 329 1.68 -42.48 1.32
CA PHE A 329 2.34 -43.79 1.13
C PHE A 329 3.85 -43.78 1.38
N MET A 330 4.57 -42.69 1.06
CA MET A 330 6.00 -42.61 1.37
C MET A 330 6.29 -42.54 2.87
N TRP A 331 5.39 -41.99 3.67
CA TRP A 331 5.52 -41.98 5.13
C TRP A 331 5.21 -43.37 5.69
N ALA A 332 4.14 -43.99 5.21
CA ALA A 332 3.79 -45.37 5.56
C ALA A 332 4.92 -46.36 5.23
N LEU A 333 5.58 -46.20 4.09
CA LEU A 333 6.76 -46.98 3.72
C LEU A 333 7.92 -46.77 4.69
N ARG A 334 8.21 -45.53 5.07
CA ARG A 334 9.30 -45.24 6.02
C ARG A 334 9.02 -45.81 7.40
N GLU A 335 7.78 -45.70 7.86
CA GLU A 335 7.37 -46.26 9.15
C GLU A 335 7.43 -47.78 9.12
N ALA A 336 6.90 -48.44 8.08
CA ALA A 336 7.00 -49.90 7.94
C ALA A 336 8.46 -50.40 7.94
N VAL A 337 9.37 -49.70 7.27
CA VAL A 337 10.80 -50.01 7.28
C VAL A 337 11.43 -49.78 8.65
N SER A 338 10.95 -48.78 9.39
CA SER A 338 11.41 -48.49 10.74
C SER A 338 10.96 -49.54 11.73
N ASP A 339 9.69 -49.93 11.68
CA ASP A 339 9.08 -50.92 12.57
C ASP A 339 9.65 -52.33 12.30
N ALA A 340 10.04 -52.61 11.06
CA ALA A 340 10.80 -53.80 10.68
C ALA A 340 12.28 -53.79 11.11
N GLY A 341 12.76 -52.73 11.79
CA GLY A 341 14.09 -52.66 12.40
C GLY A 341 15.23 -52.25 11.47
N HIS A 342 14.94 -51.63 10.31
CA HIS A 342 15.96 -51.25 9.32
C HIS A 342 16.47 -49.80 9.44
N THR A 343 16.13 -49.10 10.53
CA THR A 343 16.38 -47.66 10.71
C THR A 343 17.31 -47.33 11.88
N ASP A 344 18.33 -48.16 12.14
CA ASP A 344 19.38 -47.79 13.13
C ASP A 344 20.21 -46.56 12.65
N ASP A 345 20.47 -46.49 11.34
CA ASP A 345 21.12 -45.35 10.68
C ASP A 345 20.63 -45.21 9.22
N ALA A 346 20.99 -44.11 8.56
CA ALA A 346 20.58 -43.84 7.20
C ALA A 346 21.22 -44.81 6.18
N ALA A 347 22.42 -45.31 6.45
CA ALA A 347 23.10 -46.24 5.56
C ALA A 347 22.36 -47.59 5.49
N LYS A 348 21.91 -48.13 6.62
CA LYS A 348 21.10 -49.36 6.69
C LYS A 348 19.74 -49.19 6.00
N ALA A 349 19.04 -48.09 6.29
CA ALA A 349 17.75 -47.81 5.65
C ALA A 349 17.89 -47.74 4.13
N LEU A 350 18.92 -47.05 3.62
CA LEU A 350 19.19 -46.95 2.18
C LEU A 350 19.63 -48.28 1.55
N ALA A 351 20.37 -49.12 2.29
CA ALA A 351 20.70 -50.47 1.84
C ALA A 351 19.43 -51.33 1.70
N PHE A 352 18.50 -51.23 2.66
CA PHE A 352 17.20 -51.89 2.58
C PHE A 352 16.40 -51.43 1.36
N TYR A 353 16.26 -50.11 1.15
CA TYR A 353 15.54 -49.58 0.00
C TYR A 353 16.15 -50.04 -1.33
N ARG A 354 17.48 -50.10 -1.42
CA ARG A 354 18.17 -50.59 -2.62
C ARG A 354 17.85 -52.06 -2.89
N ARG A 355 17.96 -52.92 -1.87
CA ARG A 355 17.58 -54.34 -1.96
C ARG A 355 16.13 -54.51 -2.39
N LEU A 356 15.22 -53.75 -1.78
CA LEU A 356 13.81 -53.74 -2.12
C LEU A 356 13.57 -53.36 -3.60
N ALA A 357 14.25 -52.31 -4.08
CA ALA A 357 14.15 -51.87 -5.46
C ALA A 357 14.67 -52.94 -6.45
N ASP A 358 15.81 -53.54 -6.14
CA ASP A 358 16.46 -54.55 -6.98
C ASP A 358 15.58 -55.82 -7.09
N GLU A 359 15.04 -56.30 -5.96
CA GLU A 359 14.16 -57.47 -5.92
C GLU A 359 12.85 -57.27 -6.69
N ILE A 360 12.18 -56.13 -6.50
CA ILE A 360 10.92 -55.84 -7.20
C ILE A 360 11.17 -55.65 -8.69
N ASN A 361 12.21 -54.90 -9.08
CA ASN A 361 12.52 -54.72 -10.51
C ASN A 361 12.89 -56.05 -11.18
N ALA A 362 13.68 -56.90 -10.53
CA ALA A 362 13.95 -58.24 -11.05
C ALA A 362 12.65 -59.05 -11.22
N ALA A 363 11.74 -59.04 -10.24
CA ALA A 363 10.46 -59.71 -10.36
C ALA A 363 9.58 -59.16 -11.50
N CYS A 364 9.62 -57.86 -11.76
CA CYS A 364 8.94 -57.25 -12.91
C CYS A 364 9.58 -57.68 -14.24
N ASP A 365 10.91 -57.61 -14.33
CA ASP A 365 11.64 -57.84 -15.58
C ASP A 365 11.66 -59.34 -15.95
N ASP A 366 11.61 -60.24 -14.97
CA ASP A 366 11.43 -61.69 -15.14
C ASP A 366 9.97 -62.09 -15.48
N GLY A 367 9.02 -61.15 -15.46
CA GLY A 367 7.60 -61.41 -15.70
C GLY A 367 6.84 -62.06 -14.53
N ARG A 368 7.46 -62.16 -13.34
CA ARG A 368 6.81 -62.66 -12.11
C ARG A 368 5.77 -61.67 -11.55
N LEU A 369 5.92 -60.38 -11.84
CA LEU A 369 4.94 -59.33 -11.57
C LEU A 369 4.56 -58.61 -12.86
N PRO A 370 3.26 -58.43 -13.18
CA PRO A 370 2.85 -57.54 -14.25
C PRO A 370 3.25 -56.11 -13.91
N ALA A 371 3.94 -55.43 -14.82
CA ALA A 371 4.45 -54.09 -14.57
C ALA A 371 4.63 -53.28 -15.86
N GLY A 372 4.62 -51.95 -15.72
CA GLY A 372 5.07 -51.03 -16.75
C GLY A 372 6.60 -50.95 -16.85
N PRO A 373 7.15 -50.00 -17.64
CA PRO A 373 8.60 -49.78 -17.74
C PRO A 373 9.26 -49.45 -16.40
N ALA A 374 10.58 -49.64 -16.29
CA ALA A 374 11.36 -49.28 -15.10
C ALA A 374 11.24 -47.78 -14.78
N ARG A 375 11.11 -47.46 -13.49
CA ARG A 375 10.85 -46.10 -12.99
C ARG A 375 11.67 -45.80 -11.75
N SER A 376 11.96 -44.52 -11.55
CA SER A 376 12.62 -43.99 -10.35
C SER A 376 12.00 -42.66 -9.94
N GLY A 377 11.62 -42.57 -8.66
CA GLY A 377 11.05 -41.38 -8.04
C GLY A 377 9.53 -41.40 -7.96
N PHE A 378 8.97 -40.24 -7.60
CA PHE A 378 7.56 -40.08 -7.21
C PHE A 378 6.62 -39.71 -8.36
N ALA A 379 7.10 -39.68 -9.60
CA ALA A 379 6.24 -39.35 -10.73
C ALA A 379 5.17 -40.45 -10.86
N PRO A 380 3.88 -40.11 -10.81
CA PRO A 380 2.78 -41.07 -10.89
C PRO A 380 2.74 -41.75 -12.26
N VAL A 381 2.17 -42.96 -12.31
CA VAL A 381 1.84 -43.61 -13.58
C VAL A 381 0.69 -42.82 -14.22
N TRP A 382 0.89 -42.37 -15.45
CA TRP A 382 -0.10 -41.56 -16.17
C TRP A 382 -1.21 -42.45 -16.70
N GLY A 383 -2.45 -42.21 -16.27
CA GLY A 383 -3.64 -42.96 -16.68
C GLY A 383 -4.54 -42.21 -17.66
N GLU A 384 -5.60 -42.88 -18.10
CA GLU A 384 -6.65 -42.26 -18.90
C GLU A 384 -7.37 -41.17 -18.09
N GLY A 385 -7.58 -39.99 -18.68
CA GLY A 385 -8.24 -38.86 -18.04
C GLY A 385 -7.33 -37.91 -17.23
N ASP A 386 -6.09 -38.30 -16.92
CA ASP A 386 -5.14 -37.44 -16.18
C ASP A 386 -4.79 -36.15 -16.92
N THR A 387 -4.72 -36.19 -18.25
CA THR A 387 -4.49 -35.01 -19.09
C THR A 387 -5.61 -33.99 -18.95
N GLY A 388 -6.86 -34.43 -18.93
CA GLY A 388 -8.01 -33.55 -18.71
C GLY A 388 -7.95 -32.92 -17.31
N ARG A 389 -7.77 -33.75 -16.28
CA ARG A 389 -7.64 -33.29 -14.89
C ARG A 389 -6.48 -32.31 -14.68
N LEU A 390 -5.33 -32.53 -15.32
CA LEU A 390 -4.20 -31.60 -15.26
C LEU A 390 -4.55 -30.26 -15.90
N LEU A 391 -5.20 -30.24 -17.07
CA LEU A 391 -5.58 -29.00 -17.73
C LEU A 391 -6.58 -28.22 -16.90
N ASP A 392 -7.59 -28.88 -16.34
CA ASP A 392 -8.58 -28.27 -15.46
C ASP A 392 -7.93 -27.68 -14.20
N ALA A 393 -7.05 -28.46 -13.55
CA ALA A 393 -6.30 -28.00 -12.38
C ALA A 393 -5.33 -26.85 -12.73
N ALA A 394 -4.67 -26.87 -13.88
CA ALA A 394 -3.77 -25.79 -14.32
C ALA A 394 -4.53 -24.49 -14.58
N VAL A 395 -5.74 -24.55 -15.14
CA VAL A 395 -6.62 -23.38 -15.32
C VAL A 395 -7.08 -22.84 -13.98
N ASP A 396 -7.58 -23.69 -13.08
CA ASP A 396 -8.01 -23.29 -11.74
C ASP A 396 -6.85 -22.69 -10.93
N PHE A 397 -5.66 -23.29 -10.99
CA PHE A 397 -4.49 -22.82 -10.26
C PHE A 397 -3.94 -21.52 -10.84
N THR A 398 -3.97 -21.34 -12.15
CA THR A 398 -3.65 -20.06 -12.79
C THR A 398 -4.61 -18.98 -12.29
N ALA A 399 -5.91 -19.27 -12.24
CA ALA A 399 -6.90 -18.35 -11.67
C ALA A 399 -6.63 -18.09 -10.18
N PHE A 400 -6.36 -19.13 -9.38
CA PHE A 400 -6.05 -19.04 -7.95
C PHE A 400 -4.88 -18.11 -7.66
N VAL A 401 -3.76 -18.29 -8.38
CA VAL A 401 -2.52 -17.53 -8.20
C VAL A 401 -2.69 -16.10 -8.70
N THR A 402 -3.19 -15.89 -9.91
CA THR A 402 -3.35 -14.53 -10.47
C THR A 402 -4.36 -13.68 -9.72
N HIS A 403 -5.41 -14.31 -9.17
CA HIS A 403 -6.41 -13.63 -8.37
C HIS A 403 -6.03 -13.57 -6.90
N PHE A 404 -4.89 -14.10 -6.45
CA PHE A 404 -4.52 -14.14 -5.03
C PHE A 404 -5.68 -14.68 -4.14
N ARG A 405 -6.30 -15.80 -4.55
CA ARG A 405 -7.47 -16.39 -3.87
C ARG A 405 -7.10 -16.91 -2.47
N HIS A 406 -8.12 -17.06 -1.63
CA HIS A 406 -8.02 -17.60 -0.26
C HIS A 406 -7.15 -16.82 0.73
N PHE A 407 -6.67 -15.62 0.38
CA PHE A 407 -6.00 -14.72 1.32
C PHE A 407 -6.89 -14.39 2.53
N GLY A 408 -6.34 -14.53 3.73
CA GLY A 408 -6.92 -14.02 4.97
C GLY A 408 -5.86 -13.63 6.00
N ALA A 409 -5.92 -12.41 6.55
CA ALA A 409 -4.94 -11.98 7.56
C ALA A 409 -5.30 -12.37 9.02
N ILE A 410 -6.38 -13.12 9.23
CA ILE A 410 -6.85 -13.52 10.57
C ILE A 410 -6.39 -14.96 10.81
N ALA A 411 -5.58 -15.17 11.84
CA ALA A 411 -5.07 -16.50 12.18
C ALA A 411 -6.18 -17.38 12.77
N PRO A 412 -6.30 -18.64 12.31
CA PRO A 412 -7.11 -19.65 12.99
C PRO A 412 -6.62 -19.90 14.43
N PRO A 413 -7.50 -20.37 15.34
CA PRO A 413 -7.10 -20.80 16.67
C PRO A 413 -6.02 -21.88 16.62
N SER A 414 -5.03 -21.81 17.51
CA SER A 414 -4.01 -22.88 17.61
C SER A 414 -4.61 -24.13 18.22
N THR A 415 -4.10 -25.30 17.86
CA THR A 415 -4.57 -26.61 18.36
C THR A 415 -3.41 -27.42 18.92
N GLY A 416 -3.67 -28.28 19.92
CA GLY A 416 -2.66 -29.14 20.55
C GLY A 416 -2.69 -29.07 22.07
N SER A 417 -2.00 -30.02 22.70
CA SER A 417 -1.77 -30.04 24.16
C SER A 417 -0.91 -28.85 24.62
N THR A 418 -0.89 -28.60 25.93
CA THR A 418 -0.10 -27.50 26.51
C THR A 418 1.38 -27.67 26.23
N GLU A 419 1.89 -28.90 26.34
CA GLU A 419 3.27 -29.30 26.09
C GLU A 419 3.64 -29.11 24.61
N GLU A 420 2.79 -29.55 23.69
CA GLU A 420 3.01 -29.35 22.26
C GLU A 420 3.09 -27.86 21.91
N LEU A 421 2.17 -27.05 22.45
CA LEU A 421 2.17 -25.60 22.21
C LEU A 421 3.31 -24.87 22.92
N GLN A 422 3.88 -25.43 23.99
CA GLN A 422 5.03 -24.86 24.69
C GLN A 422 6.27 -24.86 23.79
N LEU A 423 6.51 -25.93 23.03
CA LEU A 423 7.60 -25.99 22.05
C LEU A 423 7.51 -24.85 21.03
N PHE A 424 6.30 -24.54 20.55
CA PHE A 424 6.07 -23.41 19.64
C PHE A 424 6.38 -22.08 20.33
N ARG A 425 5.90 -21.85 21.56
CA ARG A 425 6.18 -20.60 22.29
C ARG A 425 7.67 -20.37 22.48
N ASP A 426 8.39 -21.40 22.92
CA ASP A 426 9.78 -21.30 23.34
C ASP A 426 10.71 -21.09 22.14
N LEU A 427 10.60 -21.93 21.10
CA LEU A 427 11.51 -21.85 19.95
C LEU A 427 11.18 -20.72 18.99
N THR A 428 9.90 -20.36 18.84
CA THR A 428 9.54 -19.25 17.93
C THR A 428 9.67 -17.88 18.61
N ARG A 429 9.54 -17.81 19.94
CA ARG A 429 9.38 -16.57 20.72
C ARG A 429 8.21 -15.70 20.24
N GLU A 430 7.21 -16.34 19.65
CA GLU A 430 6.03 -15.66 19.11
C GLU A 430 4.84 -15.76 20.05
N ARG A 431 3.88 -14.85 19.83
CA ARG A 431 2.56 -14.93 20.45
C ARG A 431 1.74 -15.89 19.60
N LEU A 432 1.31 -17.00 20.19
CA LEU A 432 0.38 -17.91 19.53
C LEU A 432 -1.03 -17.29 19.51
N ARG A 433 -1.80 -17.63 18.47
CA ARG A 433 -3.24 -17.39 18.50
C ARG A 433 -3.84 -18.33 19.57
N PRO A 434 -4.62 -17.83 20.54
CA PRO A 434 -5.21 -18.67 21.57
C PRO A 434 -6.01 -19.83 20.96
N PRO A 435 -6.01 -21.01 21.60
CA PRO A 435 -6.97 -22.07 21.30
C PRO A 435 -8.41 -21.60 21.34
N GLU A 436 -9.29 -22.36 20.71
CA GLU A 436 -10.71 -22.04 20.69
C GLU A 436 -11.28 -22.04 22.12
N GLY A 437 -12.02 -20.99 22.47
CA GLY A 437 -12.56 -20.79 23.82
C GLY A 437 -11.59 -20.16 24.84
N GLU A 438 -10.30 -20.02 24.52
CA GLU A 438 -9.31 -19.40 25.42
C GLU A 438 -9.13 -17.88 25.18
N LEU A 439 -8.86 -17.14 26.27
CA LEU A 439 -8.58 -15.71 26.22
C LEU A 439 -7.09 -15.43 25.96
N ASP A 440 -6.83 -14.36 25.22
CA ASP A 440 -5.46 -13.92 24.91
C ASP A 440 -4.77 -13.36 26.16
N VAL A 441 -3.60 -13.92 26.50
CA VAL A 441 -2.82 -13.59 27.71
C VAL A 441 -2.21 -12.18 27.72
N VAL A 442 -2.35 -11.41 26.63
CA VAL A 442 -1.78 -10.05 26.50
C VAL A 442 -2.64 -8.93 27.11
N GLY A 443 -3.80 -9.27 27.68
CA GLY A 443 -4.77 -8.33 28.26
C GLY A 443 -5.64 -7.62 27.21
N ALA A 444 -6.83 -7.17 27.63
CA ALA A 444 -7.90 -6.70 26.74
C ALA A 444 -7.47 -5.55 25.80
N LYS A 445 -6.74 -4.54 26.30
CA LYS A 445 -6.28 -3.40 25.49
C LYS A 445 -5.39 -3.84 24.33
N ARG A 446 -4.47 -4.78 24.59
CA ARG A 446 -3.52 -5.26 23.57
C ARG A 446 -4.16 -6.27 22.63
N TYR A 447 -5.10 -7.06 23.13
CA TYR A 447 -5.96 -7.92 22.31
C TYR A 447 -6.74 -7.11 21.27
N VAL A 448 -7.45 -6.05 21.70
CA VAL A 448 -8.21 -5.17 20.79
C VAL A 448 -7.30 -4.51 19.76
N LEU A 449 -6.13 -4.03 20.16
CA LEU A 449 -5.15 -3.46 19.23
C LEU A 449 -4.68 -4.49 18.19
N ASN A 450 -4.36 -5.71 18.62
CA ASN A 450 -3.91 -6.78 17.73
C ASN A 450 -5.01 -7.19 16.75
N LEU A 451 -6.25 -7.29 17.23
CA LEU A 451 -7.42 -7.57 16.40
C LEU A 451 -7.64 -6.46 15.37
N TRP A 452 -7.52 -5.19 15.78
CA TRP A 452 -7.57 -4.05 14.86
C TRP A 452 -6.47 -4.14 13.79
N LYS A 453 -5.22 -4.42 14.18
CA LYS A 453 -4.11 -4.60 13.22
C LYS A 453 -4.39 -5.72 12.22
N ALA A 454 -4.83 -6.89 12.71
CA ALA A 454 -5.16 -8.04 11.86
C ALA A 454 -6.33 -7.71 10.90
N ASN A 455 -7.35 -7.01 11.38
CA ASN A 455 -8.47 -6.55 10.55
C ASN A 455 -8.02 -5.52 9.50
N VAL A 456 -7.14 -4.58 9.85
CA VAL A 456 -6.58 -3.63 8.89
C VAL A 456 -5.77 -4.36 7.81
N LEU A 457 -4.93 -5.32 8.20
CA LEU A 457 -4.22 -6.18 7.24
C LEU A 457 -5.18 -6.98 6.36
N HIS A 458 -6.25 -7.51 6.96
CA HIS A 458 -7.25 -8.31 6.25
C HIS A 458 -7.93 -7.49 5.16
N GLN A 459 -8.42 -6.29 5.51
CA GLN A 459 -9.06 -5.39 4.55
C GLN A 459 -8.07 -4.90 3.50
N THR A 460 -6.87 -4.49 3.93
CA THR A 460 -5.83 -4.01 3.01
C THR A 460 -5.43 -5.09 2.00
N GLY A 461 -5.20 -6.32 2.45
CA GLY A 461 -4.85 -7.43 1.54
C GLY A 461 -6.00 -7.81 0.61
N LYS A 462 -7.26 -7.78 1.09
CA LYS A 462 -8.44 -7.96 0.23
C LYS A 462 -8.56 -6.87 -0.84
N SER A 463 -8.29 -5.61 -0.52
CA SER A 463 -8.27 -4.52 -1.50
C SER A 463 -7.10 -4.64 -2.48
N LEU A 464 -5.90 -4.96 -1.99
CA LEU A 464 -4.69 -5.12 -2.81
C LEU A 464 -4.86 -6.21 -3.87
N ARG A 465 -5.58 -7.30 -3.56
CA ARG A 465 -5.86 -8.38 -4.49
C ARG A 465 -6.44 -7.91 -5.82
N PHE A 466 -7.41 -7.01 -5.81
CA PHE A 466 -8.02 -6.48 -7.03
C PHE A 466 -7.04 -5.61 -7.83
N ILE A 467 -6.23 -4.81 -7.13
CA ILE A 467 -5.19 -3.98 -7.75
C ILE A 467 -4.12 -4.88 -8.39
N LEU A 468 -3.67 -5.91 -7.68
CA LEU A 468 -2.65 -6.85 -8.17
C LEU A 468 -3.15 -7.67 -9.36
N LEU A 469 -4.40 -8.12 -9.35
CA LEU A 469 -5.03 -8.75 -10.51
C LEU A 469 -5.00 -7.81 -11.73
N GLY A 470 -5.43 -6.56 -11.56
CA GLY A 470 -5.37 -5.55 -12.61
C GLY A 470 -3.95 -5.34 -13.15
N LEU A 471 -2.96 -5.27 -12.27
CA LEU A 471 -1.54 -5.15 -12.65
C LEU A 471 -1.03 -6.37 -13.40
N VAL A 472 -1.41 -7.59 -13.00
CA VAL A 472 -1.05 -8.84 -13.69
C VAL A 472 -1.66 -8.89 -15.08
N CYS A 473 -2.94 -8.53 -15.24
CA CYS A 473 -3.60 -8.47 -16.55
C CYS A 473 -2.93 -7.44 -17.48
N VAL A 474 -2.64 -6.24 -16.97
CA VAL A 474 -1.94 -5.20 -17.74
C VAL A 474 -0.51 -5.64 -18.10
N ALA A 475 0.20 -6.30 -17.18
CA ALA A 475 1.53 -6.87 -17.44
C ALA A 475 1.48 -7.97 -18.52
N GLY A 476 0.43 -8.80 -18.51
CA GLY A 476 0.15 -9.78 -19.56
C GLY A 476 -0.02 -9.13 -20.92
N ALA A 477 -0.86 -8.09 -21.01
CA ALA A 477 -1.07 -7.34 -22.25
C ALA A 477 0.21 -6.66 -22.74
N PHE A 478 0.99 -6.03 -21.85
CA PHE A 478 2.28 -5.44 -22.19
C PHE A 478 3.29 -6.48 -22.68
N SER A 479 3.36 -7.64 -22.04
CA SER A 479 4.27 -8.71 -22.46
C SER A 479 3.86 -9.28 -23.82
N PHE A 480 2.57 -9.45 -24.07
CA PHE A 480 2.05 -9.89 -25.37
C PHE A 480 2.42 -8.91 -26.49
N VAL A 481 2.17 -7.61 -26.28
CA VAL A 481 2.58 -6.56 -27.24
C VAL A 481 4.10 -6.51 -27.39
N GLY A 482 4.85 -6.66 -26.30
CA GLY A 482 6.31 -6.72 -26.30
C GLY A 482 6.85 -7.88 -27.14
N LEU A 483 6.26 -9.07 -27.01
CA LEU A 483 6.59 -10.25 -27.81
C LEU A 483 6.30 -10.03 -29.30
N LEU A 484 5.13 -9.50 -29.65
CA LEU A 484 4.78 -9.19 -31.05
C LEU A 484 5.77 -8.18 -31.66
N LEU A 485 6.10 -7.13 -30.93
CA LEU A 485 7.07 -6.12 -31.37
C LEU A 485 8.49 -6.67 -31.46
N ALA A 486 8.89 -7.55 -30.53
CA ALA A 486 10.19 -8.19 -30.55
C ALA A 486 10.35 -9.12 -31.77
N GLY A 487 9.29 -9.88 -32.09
CA GLY A 487 9.23 -10.72 -33.29
C GLY A 487 9.29 -9.88 -34.58
N TRP A 488 8.46 -8.83 -34.66
CA TRP A 488 8.44 -7.94 -35.83
C TRP A 488 9.76 -7.19 -36.04
N ARG A 489 10.35 -6.65 -34.98
CA ARG A 489 11.60 -5.87 -35.05
C ARG A 489 12.86 -6.74 -35.02
N ARG A 490 12.71 -8.06 -34.81
CA ARG A 490 13.81 -9.01 -34.54
C ARG A 490 14.77 -8.50 -33.45
N ARG A 491 14.25 -7.83 -32.43
CA ARG A 491 15.02 -7.23 -31.34
C ARG A 491 14.46 -7.66 -29.99
N TRP A 492 15.25 -8.43 -29.25
CA TRP A 492 14.90 -8.92 -27.93
C TRP A 492 15.46 -8.01 -26.83
N SER A 493 14.62 -7.64 -25.87
CA SER A 493 15.03 -6.85 -24.71
C SER A 493 15.31 -7.74 -23.49
N TYR A 494 16.15 -7.26 -22.58
CA TYR A 494 16.38 -7.96 -21.31
C TYR A 494 15.14 -7.97 -20.40
N PRO A 495 14.37 -6.87 -20.25
CA PRO A 495 13.15 -6.91 -19.43
C PRO A 495 12.12 -7.91 -19.93
N LEU A 496 11.99 -8.10 -21.25
CA LEU A 496 11.15 -9.14 -21.82
C LEU A 496 11.65 -10.55 -21.47
N THR A 497 12.97 -10.75 -21.45
CA THR A 497 13.59 -12.01 -20.99
C THR A 497 13.31 -12.26 -19.51
N LEU A 498 13.38 -11.23 -18.68
CA LEU A 498 13.05 -11.32 -17.25
C LEU A 498 11.56 -11.61 -17.02
N ALA A 499 10.67 -10.99 -17.80
CA ALA A 499 9.24 -11.27 -17.75
C ALA A 499 8.96 -12.72 -18.14
N ALA A 500 9.56 -13.21 -19.23
CA ALA A 500 9.46 -14.61 -19.65
C ALA A 500 10.01 -15.59 -18.61
N ALA A 501 11.15 -15.28 -17.99
CA ALA A 501 11.73 -16.10 -16.93
C ALA A 501 10.80 -16.19 -15.71
N ALA A 502 10.27 -15.06 -15.24
CA ALA A 502 9.37 -15.02 -14.09
C ALA A 502 8.02 -15.73 -14.38
N ALA A 503 7.43 -15.48 -15.56
CA ALA A 503 6.20 -16.14 -15.97
C ALA A 503 6.39 -17.65 -16.17
N GLY A 504 7.50 -18.07 -16.79
CA GLY A 504 7.84 -19.47 -17.01
C GLY A 504 8.04 -20.25 -15.71
N VAL A 505 8.63 -19.61 -14.70
CA VAL A 505 8.78 -20.20 -13.36
C VAL A 505 7.43 -20.35 -12.65
N CYS A 506 6.56 -19.33 -12.71
CA CYS A 506 5.20 -19.44 -12.19
C CYS A 506 4.42 -20.57 -12.90
N ALA A 507 4.51 -20.65 -14.23
CA ALA A 507 3.86 -21.68 -15.03
C ALA A 507 4.38 -23.09 -14.69
N ALA A 508 5.69 -23.27 -14.58
CA ALA A 508 6.29 -24.54 -14.19
C ALA A 508 5.81 -25.00 -12.81
N SER A 509 5.76 -24.09 -11.82
CA SER A 509 5.21 -24.40 -10.50
C SER A 509 3.73 -24.76 -10.57
N ILE A 510 2.92 -24.02 -11.33
CA ILE A 510 1.50 -24.31 -11.51
C ILE A 510 1.30 -25.70 -12.13
N LEU A 511 2.04 -26.03 -13.18
CA LEU A 511 1.93 -27.32 -13.86
C LEU A 511 2.37 -28.50 -12.98
N ILE A 512 3.43 -28.33 -12.18
CA ILE A 512 3.88 -29.36 -11.23
C ILE A 512 2.80 -29.61 -10.17
N HIS A 513 2.22 -28.55 -9.59
CA HIS A 513 1.15 -28.71 -8.61
C HIS A 513 -0.12 -29.27 -9.25
N ALA A 514 -0.47 -28.85 -10.47
CA ALA A 514 -1.62 -29.38 -11.20
C ALA A 514 -1.47 -30.89 -11.51
N ALA A 515 -0.25 -31.33 -11.82
CA ALA A 515 0.05 -32.75 -11.97
C ALA A 515 -0.15 -33.51 -10.65
N ILE A 516 0.28 -32.94 -9.52
CA ILE A 516 0.08 -33.56 -8.18
C ILE A 516 -1.42 -33.61 -7.83
N GLU A 517 -2.16 -32.53 -8.06
CA GLU A 517 -3.63 -32.48 -7.85
C GLU A 517 -4.35 -33.55 -8.67
N ALA A 518 -3.97 -33.70 -9.95
CA ALA A 518 -4.63 -34.62 -10.87
C ALA A 518 -4.40 -36.10 -10.52
N THR A 519 -3.27 -36.42 -9.87
CA THR A 519 -2.78 -37.80 -9.78
C THR A 519 -2.59 -38.32 -8.35
N SER A 520 -2.44 -37.44 -7.37
CA SER A 520 -1.89 -37.81 -6.05
C SER A 520 -2.76 -37.32 -4.90
N PHE A 521 -2.91 -36.02 -4.70
CA PHE A 521 -3.72 -35.47 -3.60
C PHE A 521 -4.02 -33.97 -3.81
N PRO A 522 -5.06 -33.42 -3.15
CA PRO A 522 -5.36 -32.01 -3.24
C PRO A 522 -4.25 -31.12 -2.67
N VAL A 523 -3.72 -30.20 -3.48
CA VAL A 523 -2.64 -29.26 -3.15
C VAL A 523 -3.04 -27.79 -3.23
N LYS A 524 -4.28 -27.49 -3.64
CA LYS A 524 -4.78 -26.10 -3.79
C LYS A 524 -4.81 -25.34 -2.47
N SER A 525 -3.73 -24.63 -2.17
CA SER A 525 -3.59 -23.84 -0.94
C SER A 525 -2.66 -22.64 -1.13
N VAL A 526 -2.73 -21.67 -0.22
CA VAL A 526 -1.79 -20.53 -0.22
C VAL A 526 -0.35 -21.00 0.00
N THR A 527 -0.14 -22.01 0.86
CA THR A 527 1.21 -22.49 1.21
C THR A 527 1.94 -23.14 0.03
N SER A 528 1.20 -23.84 -0.85
CA SER A 528 1.74 -24.44 -2.08
C SER A 528 2.29 -23.38 -3.05
N PHE A 529 1.59 -22.27 -3.21
CA PHE A 529 1.95 -21.22 -4.18
C PHE A 529 2.66 -20.00 -3.57
N ALA A 530 2.78 -19.93 -2.24
CA ALA A 530 3.52 -18.88 -1.52
C ALA A 530 4.90 -18.54 -2.15
N PRO A 531 5.71 -19.53 -2.59
CA PRO A 531 7.03 -19.25 -3.14
C PRO A 531 7.03 -18.48 -4.47
N ILE A 532 5.97 -18.57 -5.28
CA ILE A 532 5.93 -17.99 -6.63
C ILE A 532 5.28 -16.61 -6.68
N TYR A 533 4.52 -16.19 -5.67
CA TYR A 533 3.93 -14.85 -5.64
C TYR A 533 4.94 -13.70 -5.77
N PRO A 534 6.13 -13.73 -5.14
CA PRO A 534 7.14 -12.72 -5.37
C PRO A 534 7.60 -12.66 -6.83
N LEU A 535 7.69 -13.82 -7.49
CA LEU A 535 8.09 -13.90 -8.90
C LEU A 535 6.98 -13.45 -9.86
N LEU A 536 5.72 -13.68 -9.51
CA LEU A 536 4.58 -13.08 -10.22
C LEU A 536 4.67 -11.54 -10.19
N LEU A 537 5.07 -10.96 -9.06
CA LEU A 537 5.32 -9.51 -8.97
C LEU A 537 6.57 -9.08 -9.74
N VAL A 538 7.62 -9.91 -9.80
CA VAL A 538 8.77 -9.68 -10.70
C VAL A 538 8.33 -9.64 -12.16
N PHE A 539 7.43 -10.54 -12.59
CA PHE A 539 6.84 -10.52 -13.92
C PHE A 539 6.15 -9.17 -14.20
N VAL A 540 5.32 -8.68 -13.26
CA VAL A 540 4.69 -7.35 -13.37
C VAL A 540 5.74 -6.25 -13.53
N VAL A 541 6.77 -6.21 -12.66
CA VAL A 541 7.83 -5.20 -12.72
C VAL A 541 8.57 -5.24 -14.06
N ALA A 542 8.89 -6.44 -14.56
CA ALA A 542 9.62 -6.63 -15.80
C ALA A 542 8.81 -6.20 -17.03
N ALA A 543 7.51 -6.55 -17.09
CA ALA A 543 6.62 -6.15 -18.17
C ALA A 543 6.44 -4.63 -18.25
N PHE A 544 6.25 -3.97 -17.11
CA PHE A 544 6.16 -2.50 -17.04
C PHE A 544 7.48 -1.82 -17.41
N TRP A 545 8.62 -2.40 -17.00
CA TRP A 545 9.92 -1.92 -17.41
C TRP A 545 10.10 -2.02 -18.93
N ASP A 546 9.72 -3.14 -19.56
CA ASP A 546 9.79 -3.31 -21.01
C ASP A 546 8.90 -2.30 -21.77
N ALA A 547 7.63 -2.17 -21.36
CA ALA A 547 6.69 -1.21 -21.92
C ALA A 547 7.23 0.24 -21.85
N CYS A 548 7.87 0.59 -20.73
CA CYS A 548 8.50 1.90 -20.56
C CYS A 548 9.68 2.12 -21.52
N LEU A 549 10.46 1.08 -21.85
CA LEU A 549 11.54 1.17 -22.85
C LEU A 549 10.96 1.38 -24.25
N ILE A 550 9.96 0.58 -24.63
CA ILE A 550 9.27 0.69 -25.93
C ILE A 550 8.68 2.09 -26.12
N TRP A 551 8.05 2.63 -25.08
CA TRP A 551 7.46 3.98 -25.12
C TRP A 551 8.51 5.09 -25.23
N ARG A 552 9.65 4.93 -24.55
CA ARG A 552 10.75 5.89 -24.61
C ARG A 552 11.40 5.93 -25.99
N ASP A 553 11.57 4.78 -26.66
CA ASP A 553 12.10 4.71 -28.02
C ASP A 553 11.16 5.38 -29.03
N ARG A 554 9.82 5.25 -28.86
CA ARG A 554 8.85 6.01 -29.66
C ARG A 554 8.98 7.52 -29.49
N ARG A 555 9.24 8.01 -28.27
CA ARG A 555 9.41 9.46 -28.01
C ARG A 555 10.66 10.05 -28.65
N GLN A 556 11.70 9.25 -28.93
CA GLN A 556 12.85 9.73 -29.71
C GLN A 556 12.51 9.85 -31.20
N PHE A 557 11.61 9.01 -31.71
CA PHE A 557 11.13 9.04 -33.10
C PHE A 557 10.16 10.20 -33.38
N PHE A 558 9.34 10.60 -32.41
CA PHE A 558 8.41 11.75 -32.52
C PHE A 558 9.02 13.10 -32.08
N ARG A 559 10.35 13.24 -32.09
CA ARG A 559 11.00 14.56 -31.98
C ARG A 559 10.96 15.29 -33.34
N THR A 560 9.75 15.58 -33.82
CA THR A 560 9.53 16.81 -34.59
C THR A 560 9.71 18.01 -33.65
N PRO A 561 10.25 19.14 -34.13
CA PRO A 561 10.39 20.33 -33.31
C PRO A 561 8.99 20.74 -32.84
N VAL A 562 8.81 20.83 -31.52
CA VAL A 562 7.60 21.41 -30.95
C VAL A 562 7.55 22.86 -31.46
N LEU A 563 6.61 23.10 -32.38
CA LEU A 563 6.16 24.41 -32.82
C LEU A 563 6.12 25.35 -31.62
N GLY A 564 6.84 26.47 -31.74
CA GLY A 564 6.92 27.49 -30.72
C GLY A 564 5.53 27.91 -30.29
N THR A 565 5.16 27.56 -29.05
CA THR A 565 4.01 28.17 -28.40
C THR A 565 4.42 29.57 -27.99
N ALA A 566 3.75 30.59 -28.53
CA ALA A 566 3.95 31.97 -28.16
C ALA A 566 3.93 32.14 -26.62
N PRO A 567 4.89 32.88 -26.03
CA PRO A 567 4.84 33.28 -24.63
C PRO A 567 3.56 34.09 -24.37
N LEU A 568 3.10 34.13 -23.11
CA LEU A 568 1.95 34.95 -22.73
C LEU A 568 2.26 36.44 -23.04
N PRO A 569 1.29 37.23 -23.53
CA PRO A 569 1.50 38.66 -23.71
C PRO A 569 1.87 39.33 -22.37
N ASP A 570 2.86 40.23 -22.43
CA ASP A 570 3.52 40.94 -21.30
C ASP A 570 4.33 40.07 -20.31
N GLU A 571 5.37 39.40 -20.81
CA GLU A 571 6.45 38.86 -19.98
C GLU A 571 7.58 39.87 -19.73
N LYS A 572 7.30 40.94 -18.98
CA LYS A 572 8.37 41.51 -18.16
C LYS A 572 8.60 40.59 -16.95
N PRO A 573 9.83 40.11 -16.69
CA PRO A 573 10.12 39.44 -15.43
C PRO A 573 9.79 40.40 -14.29
N ALA A 574 9.14 39.91 -13.24
CA ALA A 574 8.92 40.74 -12.06
C ALA A 574 10.28 41.24 -11.56
N PRO A 575 10.41 42.52 -11.16
CA PRO A 575 11.66 43.07 -10.70
C PRO A 575 12.26 42.19 -9.60
N PRO A 576 13.59 41.99 -9.57
CA PRO A 576 14.22 41.12 -8.59
C PRO A 576 13.98 41.66 -7.17
N GLU A 577 13.04 41.05 -6.45
CA GLU A 577 12.86 41.32 -5.02
C GLU A 577 14.07 40.79 -4.23
N THR A 578 14.56 41.57 -3.27
CA THR A 578 15.61 41.13 -2.33
C THR A 578 15.13 39.91 -1.52
N TRP A 579 16.04 39.02 -1.15
CA TRP A 579 15.68 37.81 -0.36
C TRP A 579 14.96 38.17 0.96
N ARG A 580 15.33 39.30 1.57
CA ARG A 580 14.66 39.89 2.74
C ARG A 580 13.21 40.23 2.44
N ALA A 581 12.93 40.92 1.33
CA ALA A 581 11.57 41.25 0.91
C ALA A 581 10.74 40.01 0.52
N ARG A 582 11.36 38.95 0.00
CA ARG A 582 10.69 37.69 -0.38
C ARG A 582 10.24 36.83 0.80
N LEU A 583 10.92 36.93 1.95
CA LEU A 583 10.68 36.07 3.10
C LEU A 583 10.06 36.81 4.29
N LEU A 584 10.50 38.03 4.60
CA LEU A 584 10.10 38.71 5.83
C LEU A 584 8.62 39.09 5.84
N LEU A 585 8.13 39.77 4.80
CA LEU A 585 6.74 40.26 4.79
C LEU A 585 5.68 39.12 4.79
N PRO A 586 5.81 38.07 3.96
CA PRO A 586 4.87 36.95 4.03
C PRO A 586 4.90 36.23 5.38
N SER A 587 6.10 36.01 5.93
CA SER A 587 6.25 35.32 7.21
C SER A 587 5.74 36.19 8.37
N SER A 588 5.98 37.51 8.34
CA SER A 588 5.49 38.42 9.38
C SER A 588 3.96 38.51 9.38
N LEU A 589 3.33 38.62 8.21
CA LEU A 589 1.86 38.62 8.12
C LEU A 589 1.25 37.25 8.47
N GLY A 590 1.94 36.15 8.17
CA GLY A 590 1.58 34.83 8.67
C GLY A 590 1.61 34.75 10.20
N VAL A 591 2.64 35.29 10.84
CA VAL A 591 2.72 35.36 12.32
C VAL A 591 1.66 36.29 12.90
N VAL A 592 1.41 37.44 12.27
CA VAL A 592 0.32 38.37 12.66
C VAL A 592 -1.04 37.68 12.64
N ALA A 593 -1.27 36.73 11.73
CA ALA A 593 -2.50 35.95 11.68
C ALA A 593 -2.72 35.06 12.91
N LEU A 594 -1.71 34.84 13.76
CA LEU A 594 -1.86 34.12 15.03
C LEU A 594 -2.24 35.05 16.19
N LEU A 595 -2.15 36.39 16.02
CA LEU A 595 -2.37 37.35 17.11
C LEU A 595 -3.74 37.19 17.76
N PRO A 596 -4.88 37.05 17.04
CA PRO A 596 -6.16 36.90 17.70
C PRO A 596 -6.21 35.67 18.62
N PHE A 597 -5.67 34.54 18.15
CA PHE A 597 -5.62 33.32 18.94
C PHE A 597 -4.72 33.43 20.17
N LEU A 598 -3.60 34.15 20.05
CA LEU A 598 -2.66 34.37 21.16
C LEU A 598 -3.21 35.35 22.19
N LEU A 599 -3.79 36.47 21.75
CA LEU A 599 -4.32 37.52 22.64
C LEU A 599 -5.51 37.01 23.46
N TRP A 600 -6.40 36.23 22.85
CA TRP A 600 -7.61 35.71 23.50
C TRP A 600 -7.57 34.21 23.76
N GLN A 601 -6.37 33.64 23.97
CA GLN A 601 -6.19 32.20 24.20
C GLN A 601 -7.05 31.67 25.35
N GLY A 602 -7.27 32.47 26.40
CA GLY A 602 -8.11 32.11 27.54
C GLY A 602 -9.56 31.78 27.15
N GLU A 603 -10.14 32.53 26.22
CA GLU A 603 -11.49 32.27 25.71
C GLU A 603 -11.52 31.07 24.75
N PHE A 604 -10.54 30.95 23.85
CA PHE A 604 -10.42 29.78 22.98
C PHE A 604 -10.27 28.46 23.74
N ARG A 605 -9.63 28.48 24.92
CA ARG A 605 -9.52 27.31 25.81
C ARG A 605 -10.86 26.85 26.36
N LYS A 606 -11.87 27.72 26.43
CA LYS A 606 -13.22 27.35 26.87
C LYS A 606 -13.90 26.42 25.86
N LEU A 607 -13.59 26.56 24.57
CA LEU A 607 -14.20 25.73 23.52
C LEU A 607 -13.97 24.25 23.78
N PHE A 608 -15.00 23.46 23.47
CA PHE A 608 -14.99 22.02 23.59
C PHE A 608 -15.38 21.38 22.26
N TRP A 609 -15.46 20.05 22.21
CA TRP A 609 -16.00 19.35 21.05
C TRP A 609 -17.50 19.65 20.94
N PHE A 610 -17.97 20.13 19.78
CA PHE A 610 -19.38 20.46 19.54
C PHE A 610 -19.79 20.25 18.07
N GLY A 611 -21.10 20.22 17.83
CA GLY A 611 -21.71 20.10 16.49
C GLY A 611 -21.18 18.89 15.72
N ASP A 612 -20.92 19.07 14.42
CA ASP A 612 -20.37 18.05 13.52
C ASP A 612 -19.09 17.35 14.03
N SER A 613 -18.37 17.93 15.00
CA SER A 613 -17.23 17.26 15.63
C SER A 613 -17.66 15.96 16.32
N PHE A 614 -18.79 15.98 17.03
CA PHE A 614 -19.35 14.79 17.66
C PHE A 614 -19.91 13.81 16.63
N PHE A 615 -20.57 14.30 15.58
CA PHE A 615 -21.01 13.45 14.47
C PHE A 615 -19.85 12.63 13.88
N LEU A 616 -18.73 13.30 13.62
CA LEU A 616 -17.54 12.67 13.07
C LEU A 616 -16.91 11.67 14.04
N LEU A 617 -16.83 11.99 15.34
CA LEU A 617 -16.33 11.08 16.37
C LEU A 617 -17.24 9.87 16.58
N ASP A 618 -18.55 10.07 16.54
CA ASP A 618 -19.54 9.01 16.69
C ASP A 618 -19.46 8.01 15.52
N GLN A 619 -19.39 8.54 14.29
CA GLN A 619 -19.17 7.71 13.11
C GLN A 619 -17.83 6.98 13.15
N LEU A 620 -16.77 7.66 13.61
CA LEU A 620 -15.45 7.06 13.77
C LEU A 620 -15.49 5.90 14.78
N ALA A 621 -16.17 6.07 15.91
CA ALA A 621 -16.37 5.03 16.91
C ALA A 621 -17.16 3.84 16.36
N ALA A 622 -18.20 4.10 15.56
CA ALA A 622 -19.08 3.06 15.02
C ALA A 622 -18.43 2.25 13.89
N MET A 623 -17.71 2.90 12.97
CA MET A 623 -17.22 2.27 11.74
C MET A 623 -15.74 1.89 11.78
N GLY A 624 -14.99 2.43 12.74
CA GLY A 624 -13.54 2.36 12.77
C GLY A 624 -12.88 3.28 11.72
N PHE A 625 -11.62 3.62 11.97
CA PHE A 625 -10.90 4.69 11.27
C PHE A 625 -10.84 4.55 9.73
N GLY A 626 -10.57 3.34 9.23
CA GLY A 626 -10.41 3.10 7.79
C GLY A 626 -11.70 3.31 7.00
N ALA A 627 -12.76 2.59 7.37
CA ALA A 627 -14.06 2.69 6.70
C ALA A 627 -14.66 4.09 6.84
N TRP A 628 -14.54 4.70 8.03
CA TRP A 628 -14.99 6.06 8.27
C TRP A 628 -14.31 7.09 7.37
N THR A 629 -13.00 6.96 7.13
CA THR A 629 -12.22 7.91 6.29
C THR A 629 -12.74 7.97 4.86
N LEU A 630 -13.14 6.83 4.28
CA LEU A 630 -13.65 6.75 2.90
C LEU A 630 -15.17 6.94 2.80
N ARG A 631 -15.90 7.02 3.92
CA ARG A 631 -17.35 7.21 3.92
C ARG A 631 -17.72 8.63 3.49
N ALA A 632 -18.48 8.76 2.41
CA ALA A 632 -19.14 10.01 2.05
C ALA A 632 -20.33 10.30 2.98
N PHE A 633 -20.63 11.57 3.23
CA PHE A 633 -21.74 12.00 4.08
C PHE A 633 -22.22 13.41 3.68
N ALA A 634 -23.52 13.69 3.77
CA ALA A 634 -24.10 14.94 3.27
C ALA A 634 -23.58 15.26 1.84
N GLU A 635 -23.09 16.47 1.58
CA GLU A 635 -22.46 16.84 0.29
C GLU A 635 -20.94 16.61 0.27
N ASN A 636 -20.39 15.79 1.17
CA ASN A 636 -18.95 15.69 1.40
C ASN A 636 -18.37 14.30 1.11
N PHE A 637 -17.33 14.27 0.27
CA PHE A 637 -16.36 13.18 0.20
C PHE A 637 -14.98 13.76 0.50
N VAL A 638 -14.56 13.65 1.77
CA VAL A 638 -13.43 14.41 2.32
C VAL A 638 -12.39 13.51 2.99
N PRO A 639 -11.85 12.49 2.29
CA PRO A 639 -10.98 11.49 2.88
C PRO A 639 -9.66 12.07 3.41
N LEU A 640 -9.11 13.09 2.77
CA LEU A 640 -7.87 13.72 3.24
C LEU A 640 -8.12 14.49 4.54
N PHE A 641 -9.24 15.22 4.62
CA PHE A 641 -9.59 15.91 5.86
C PHE A 641 -9.89 14.92 7.00
N LYS A 642 -10.68 13.86 6.77
CA LYS A 642 -10.96 12.86 7.80
C LYS A 642 -9.69 12.18 8.31
N LEU A 643 -8.76 11.84 7.41
CA LEU A 643 -7.46 11.29 7.76
C LEU A 643 -6.67 12.23 8.68
N LEU A 644 -6.56 13.51 8.31
CA LEU A 644 -5.79 14.50 9.07
C LEU A 644 -6.48 14.86 10.39
N TRP A 645 -7.78 15.15 10.36
CA TRP A 645 -8.56 15.57 11.50
C TRP A 645 -8.75 14.44 12.52
N GLY A 646 -9.12 13.24 12.08
CA GLY A 646 -9.27 12.08 12.97
C GLY A 646 -7.91 11.61 13.51
N GLY A 647 -6.88 11.64 12.67
CA GLY A 647 -5.51 11.33 13.09
C GLY A 647 -5.00 12.30 14.14
N ALA A 648 -5.28 13.60 13.99
CA ALA A 648 -4.94 14.62 14.98
C ALA A 648 -5.75 14.46 16.27
N ALA A 649 -7.06 14.22 16.19
CA ALA A 649 -7.91 13.98 17.36
C ALA A 649 -7.38 12.83 18.23
N LEU A 650 -6.97 11.73 17.60
CA LEU A 650 -6.37 10.57 18.28
C LEU A 650 -4.93 10.84 18.72
N GLY A 651 -4.10 11.44 17.87
CA GLY A 651 -2.68 11.66 18.11
C GLY A 651 -2.38 12.70 19.19
N PHE A 652 -3.24 13.70 19.36
CA PHE A 652 -3.17 14.69 20.43
C PHE A 652 -4.05 14.35 21.63
N GLY A 653 -4.49 13.08 21.75
CA GLY A 653 -5.18 12.57 22.93
C GLY A 653 -6.51 13.25 23.25
N GLY A 654 -7.26 13.70 22.25
CA GLY A 654 -8.58 14.33 22.41
C GLY A 654 -8.57 15.84 22.70
N SER A 655 -7.42 16.51 22.62
CA SER A 655 -7.30 17.94 22.92
C SER A 655 -7.97 18.83 21.85
N TYR A 656 -9.01 19.58 22.24
CA TYR A 656 -9.64 20.56 21.33
C TYR A 656 -8.69 21.72 21.02
N LEU A 657 -7.89 22.15 22.00
CA LEU A 657 -6.92 23.23 21.83
C LEU A 657 -5.83 22.87 20.81
N ALA A 658 -5.37 21.61 20.77
CA ALA A 658 -4.42 21.16 19.75
C ALA A 658 -5.03 21.26 18.33
N MET A 659 -6.32 20.94 18.19
CA MET A 659 -7.02 21.09 16.92
C MET A 659 -7.13 22.57 16.49
N LEU A 660 -7.38 23.48 17.43
CA LEU A 660 -7.34 24.92 17.17
C LEU A 660 -5.95 25.38 16.73
N TRP A 661 -4.88 24.89 17.35
CA TRP A 661 -3.51 25.20 16.90
C TRP A 661 -3.28 24.80 15.44
N LEU A 662 -3.70 23.60 15.04
CA LEU A 662 -3.56 23.15 13.65
C LEU A 662 -4.34 24.07 12.69
N LEU A 663 -5.55 24.45 13.07
CA LEU A 663 -6.42 25.36 12.32
C LEU A 663 -5.77 26.75 12.14
N TRP A 664 -5.30 27.36 13.22
CA TRP A 664 -4.66 28.68 13.23
C TRP A 664 -3.30 28.69 12.54
N LEU A 665 -2.50 27.62 12.68
CA LEU A 665 -1.24 27.47 11.93
C LEU A 665 -1.52 27.33 10.43
N THR A 666 -2.56 26.60 10.05
CA THR A 666 -2.96 26.50 8.64
C THR A 666 -3.44 27.86 8.11
N HIS A 667 -4.19 28.63 8.92
CA HIS A 667 -4.58 30.00 8.61
C HIS A 667 -3.36 30.92 8.38
N ALA A 668 -2.37 30.87 9.28
CA ALA A 668 -1.11 31.61 9.14
C ALA A 668 -0.36 31.26 7.84
N VAL A 669 -0.31 29.97 7.49
CA VAL A 669 0.26 29.51 6.22
C VAL A 669 -0.53 30.05 5.02
N ASN A 670 -1.87 30.01 5.07
CA ASN A 670 -2.72 30.53 4.01
C ASN A 670 -2.49 32.02 3.79
N THR A 671 -2.41 32.81 4.87
CA THR A 671 -2.10 34.25 4.81
C THR A 671 -0.72 34.49 4.19
N ALA A 672 0.30 33.75 4.60
CA ALA A 672 1.65 33.89 4.02
C ALA A 672 1.69 33.52 2.53
N VAL A 673 0.98 32.46 2.11
CA VAL A 673 0.91 32.06 0.69
C VAL A 673 0.11 33.08 -0.13
N LEU A 674 -0.97 33.63 0.40
CA LEU A 674 -1.74 34.71 -0.23
C LEU A 674 -0.85 35.93 -0.50
N VAL A 675 -0.07 36.38 0.48
CA VAL A 675 0.90 37.49 0.31
C VAL A 675 1.91 37.17 -0.80
N ARG A 676 2.47 35.95 -0.81
CA ARG A 676 3.42 35.53 -1.86
C ARG A 676 2.79 35.53 -3.24
N TRP A 677 1.55 35.09 -3.35
CA TRP A 677 0.84 35.04 -4.62
C TRP A 677 0.51 36.44 -5.15
N LEU A 678 -0.07 37.32 -4.32
CA LEU A 678 -0.41 38.69 -4.70
C LEU A 678 0.81 39.50 -5.13
N ARG A 679 1.91 39.47 -4.36
CA ARG A 679 3.14 40.18 -4.76
C ARG A 679 3.69 39.68 -6.09
N ARG A 680 3.69 38.36 -6.30
CA ARG A 680 4.21 37.78 -7.55
C ARG A 680 3.36 38.16 -8.75
N ALA A 681 2.05 38.35 -8.55
CA ALA A 681 1.11 38.83 -9.54
C ALA A 681 1.19 40.37 -9.77
N GLY A 682 2.04 41.08 -9.04
CA GLY A 682 2.32 42.50 -9.26
C GLY A 682 1.45 43.46 -8.46
N PHE A 683 0.74 42.99 -7.43
CA PHE A 683 0.06 43.89 -6.48
C PHE A 683 1.09 44.67 -5.65
N SER A 684 0.75 45.90 -5.29
CA SER A 684 1.61 46.74 -4.48
C SER A 684 1.78 46.19 -3.04
N PRO A 685 2.81 46.63 -2.30
CA PRO A 685 2.94 46.30 -0.88
C PRO A 685 1.73 46.74 -0.05
N PHE A 686 1.12 47.88 -0.39
CA PHE A 686 -0.07 48.38 0.31
C PHE A 686 -1.26 47.45 0.11
N VAL A 687 -1.60 47.15 -1.15
CA VAL A 687 -2.72 46.25 -1.47
C VAL A 687 -2.53 44.89 -0.83
N THR A 688 -1.32 44.34 -0.93
CA THR A 688 -1.02 43.02 -0.34
C THR A 688 -1.13 43.03 1.18
N THR A 689 -0.56 44.03 1.84
CA THR A 689 -0.56 44.12 3.31
C THR A 689 -1.96 44.34 3.85
N LEU A 690 -2.75 45.19 3.19
CA LEU A 690 -4.12 45.46 3.59
C LEU A 690 -5.02 44.22 3.40
N SER A 691 -4.96 43.58 2.23
CA SER A 691 -5.76 42.38 1.97
C SER A 691 -5.40 41.23 2.91
N ALA A 692 -4.11 40.96 3.10
CA ALA A 692 -3.68 39.90 3.98
C ALA A 692 -3.89 40.25 5.47
N GLY A 693 -3.72 41.51 5.86
CA GLY A 693 -3.90 41.96 7.24
C GLY A 693 -5.35 41.86 7.69
N VAL A 694 -6.31 42.33 6.89
CA VAL A 694 -7.74 42.17 7.20
C VAL A 694 -8.13 40.68 7.17
N PHE A 695 -7.68 39.92 6.18
CA PHE A 695 -7.92 38.47 6.12
C PHE A 695 -7.36 37.73 7.34
N ALA A 696 -6.22 38.17 7.86
CA ALA A 696 -5.53 37.57 9.00
C ALA A 696 -6.18 37.88 10.35
N LEU A 697 -6.78 39.07 10.49
CA LEU A 697 -7.22 39.60 11.78
C LEU A 697 -8.73 39.68 11.95
N ALA A 698 -9.53 39.53 10.87
CA ALA A 698 -10.96 39.77 10.93
C ALA A 698 -11.69 38.79 11.89
N PRO A 699 -12.51 39.30 12.82
CA PRO A 699 -13.28 38.48 13.76
C PRO A 699 -14.40 37.69 13.06
N THR A 700 -14.80 38.12 11.86
CA THR A 700 -15.73 37.40 10.99
C THR A 700 -15.23 36.02 10.56
N ASN A 701 -13.94 35.71 10.75
CA ASN A 701 -13.40 34.36 10.56
C ASN A 701 -13.64 33.44 11.76
N LEU A 702 -14.23 33.92 12.86
CA LEU A 702 -14.32 33.20 14.14
C LEU A 702 -14.88 31.78 14.00
N GLU A 703 -16.03 31.58 13.35
CA GLU A 703 -16.59 30.23 13.22
C GLU A 703 -15.72 29.32 12.34
N THR A 704 -15.01 29.87 11.35
CA THR A 704 -14.05 29.12 10.53
C THR A 704 -12.77 28.77 11.31
N LEU A 705 -12.34 29.64 12.23
CA LEU A 705 -11.10 29.53 13.00
C LEU A 705 -11.30 29.11 14.47
N GLY A 706 -12.54 28.80 14.85
CA GLY A 706 -12.94 28.37 16.20
C GLY A 706 -13.63 27.02 16.20
N TRP A 707 -13.84 26.41 15.03
CA TRP A 707 -14.49 25.11 14.91
C TRP A 707 -13.62 24.12 14.14
N THR A 708 -13.22 23.04 14.82
CA THR A 708 -12.24 22.07 14.30
C THR A 708 -12.64 21.45 12.96
N VAL A 709 -13.94 21.24 12.69
CA VAL A 709 -14.38 20.66 11.41
C VAL A 709 -14.20 21.62 10.24
N GLN A 710 -14.18 22.94 10.49
CA GLN A 710 -13.90 23.96 9.47
C GLN A 710 -12.43 23.94 9.02
N TRP A 711 -11.58 23.14 9.68
CA TRP A 711 -10.23 22.86 9.17
C TRP A 711 -10.27 22.25 7.77
N SER A 712 -11.34 21.53 7.41
CA SER A 712 -11.61 21.08 6.05
C SER A 712 -11.55 22.23 5.02
N ALA A 713 -12.31 23.31 5.27
CA ALA A 713 -12.38 24.48 4.41
C ALA A 713 -11.06 25.26 4.39
N VAL A 714 -10.39 25.40 5.53
CA VAL A 714 -9.09 26.09 5.64
C VAL A 714 -8.00 25.32 4.87
N LEU A 715 -7.97 23.99 4.97
CA LEU A 715 -7.07 23.12 4.20
C LEU A 715 -7.34 23.20 2.70
N ALA A 716 -8.60 23.11 2.27
CA ALA A 716 -8.97 23.17 0.87
C ALA A 716 -8.54 24.50 0.22
N THR A 717 -8.77 25.62 0.91
CA THR A 717 -8.28 26.95 0.50
C THR A 717 -6.75 27.01 0.48
N GLY A 718 -6.08 26.40 1.46
CA GLY A 718 -4.62 26.36 1.51
C GLY A 718 -4.00 25.61 0.34
N PHE A 719 -4.56 24.48 -0.06
CA PHE A 719 -4.11 23.75 -1.24
C PHE A 719 -4.38 24.52 -2.54
N MET A 720 -5.53 25.20 -2.64
CA MET A 720 -5.84 26.08 -3.77
C MET A 720 -4.83 27.22 -3.91
N LEU A 721 -4.55 27.94 -2.81
CA LEU A 721 -3.58 29.04 -2.80
C LEU A 721 -2.16 28.56 -3.17
N GLN A 722 -1.76 27.40 -2.65
CA GLN A 722 -0.47 26.80 -3.01
C GLN A 722 -0.43 26.42 -4.50
N ALA A 723 -1.53 25.93 -5.08
CA ALA A 723 -1.61 25.60 -6.50
C ALA A 723 -1.49 26.85 -7.37
N LEU A 724 -2.19 27.93 -7.00
CA LEU A 724 -2.16 29.21 -7.71
C LEU A 724 -0.79 29.89 -7.60
N TRP A 725 -0.17 29.85 -6.42
CA TRP A 725 1.20 30.32 -6.24
C TRP A 725 2.20 29.50 -7.05
N TRP A 726 2.06 28.17 -7.07
CA TRP A 726 2.91 27.29 -7.88
C TRP A 726 2.77 27.57 -9.38
N PHE A 727 1.53 27.72 -9.86
CA PHE A 727 1.22 28.09 -11.23
C PHE A 727 1.89 29.43 -11.58
N GLU A 728 1.71 30.45 -10.75
CA GLU A 728 2.28 31.78 -10.96
C GLU A 728 3.82 31.75 -11.00
N ARG A 729 4.44 30.93 -10.14
CA ARG A 729 5.90 30.74 -10.11
C ARG A 729 6.45 30.12 -11.39
N ARG A 730 5.68 29.24 -12.05
CA ARG A 730 6.08 28.50 -13.26
C ARG A 730 5.34 28.94 -14.52
N ARG A 731 4.76 30.12 -14.49
CA ARG A 731 3.89 30.64 -15.55
C ARG A 731 4.57 30.72 -16.93
N HIS A 732 5.85 31.05 -16.96
CA HIS A 732 6.70 31.04 -18.17
C HIS A 732 6.80 29.65 -18.83
N LEU A 733 6.57 28.57 -18.07
CA LEU A 733 6.55 27.19 -18.57
C LEU A 733 5.15 26.71 -18.92
N ALA A 734 4.10 27.51 -18.71
CA ALA A 734 2.73 27.05 -18.89
C ALA A 734 2.42 26.64 -20.34
N GLY A 735 3.21 27.11 -21.33
CA GLY A 735 3.12 26.70 -22.74
C GLY A 735 3.76 25.36 -23.04
N ARG A 736 4.59 24.84 -22.13
CA ARG A 736 5.29 23.57 -22.26
C ARG A 736 4.67 22.57 -21.29
N LEU A 737 3.88 21.65 -21.83
CA LEU A 737 3.17 20.63 -21.07
C LEU A 737 4.15 19.59 -20.51
N THR A 738 4.73 19.89 -19.34
CA THR A 738 5.72 19.06 -18.65
C THR A 738 5.16 18.53 -17.34
N TRP A 739 5.40 17.24 -17.06
CA TRP A 739 4.92 16.60 -15.83
C TRP A 739 5.43 17.28 -14.55
N SER A 740 6.62 17.89 -14.58
CA SER A 740 7.16 18.65 -13.45
C SER A 740 6.34 19.89 -13.08
N THR A 741 5.55 20.42 -14.01
CA THR A 741 4.71 21.60 -13.79
C THR A 741 3.28 21.18 -13.46
N ILE A 742 2.75 20.16 -14.13
CA ILE A 742 1.36 19.72 -13.99
C ILE A 742 1.12 18.81 -12.79
N LEU A 743 2.04 17.88 -12.48
CA LEU A 743 1.82 16.91 -11.40
C LEU A 743 1.55 17.60 -10.04
N PRO A 744 2.29 18.65 -9.63
CA PRO A 744 1.98 19.36 -8.39
C PRO A 744 0.61 20.03 -8.42
N LEU A 745 0.17 20.56 -9.57
CA LEU A 745 -1.18 21.15 -9.71
C LEU A 745 -2.26 20.08 -9.56
N LEU A 746 -2.07 18.90 -10.15
CA LEU A 746 -2.99 17.75 -9.99
C LEU A 746 -3.08 17.32 -8.53
N LEU A 747 -1.95 17.15 -7.86
CA LEU A 747 -1.90 16.72 -6.46
C LEU A 747 -2.53 17.75 -5.52
N LEU A 748 -2.29 19.05 -5.74
CA LEU A 748 -2.90 20.12 -4.93
C LEU A 748 -4.39 20.27 -5.21
N ALA A 749 -4.83 20.11 -6.46
CA ALA A 749 -6.26 20.09 -6.80
C ALA A 749 -6.97 18.88 -6.16
N ALA A 750 -6.36 17.69 -6.23
CA ALA A 750 -6.86 16.49 -5.56
C ALA A 750 -6.92 16.68 -4.04
N ALA A 751 -5.84 17.20 -3.43
CA ALA A 751 -5.80 17.47 -2.00
C ALA A 751 -6.88 18.47 -1.57
N SER A 752 -7.08 19.55 -2.34
CA SER A 752 -8.15 20.52 -2.07
C SER A 752 -9.54 19.86 -2.12
N ALA A 753 -9.84 19.13 -3.19
CA ALA A 753 -11.13 18.45 -3.37
C ALA A 753 -11.37 17.35 -2.32
N CYS A 754 -10.34 16.61 -1.91
CA CYS A 754 -10.42 15.59 -0.86
C CYS A 754 -10.39 16.16 0.57
N SER A 755 -10.14 17.45 0.76
CA SER A 755 -10.23 18.12 2.06
C SER A 755 -11.61 18.69 2.31
N PHE A 756 -12.30 19.15 1.26
CA PHE A 756 -13.60 19.77 1.40
C PHE A 756 -14.41 19.71 0.11
N SER A 757 -15.74 19.57 0.20
CA SER A 757 -16.63 19.49 -0.97
C SER A 757 -16.45 20.68 -1.92
N ARG A 758 -16.31 21.89 -1.38
CA ARG A 758 -16.06 23.12 -2.16
C ARG A 758 -14.64 23.21 -2.73
N GLY A 759 -13.73 22.34 -2.29
CA GLY A 759 -12.37 22.22 -2.83
C GLY A 759 -12.33 21.73 -4.29
N VAL A 760 -13.42 21.14 -4.80
CA VAL A 760 -13.56 20.79 -6.23
C VAL A 760 -13.44 22.02 -7.14
N LEU A 761 -13.68 23.23 -6.65
CA LEU A 761 -13.48 24.46 -7.42
C LEU A 761 -12.03 24.70 -7.83
N THR A 762 -11.07 24.15 -7.09
CA THR A 762 -9.63 24.35 -7.36
C THR A 762 -9.25 23.93 -8.78
N GLY A 763 -9.75 22.80 -9.28
CA GLY A 763 -9.52 22.38 -10.66
C GLY A 763 -10.10 23.35 -11.69
N GLY A 764 -11.29 23.88 -11.43
CA GLY A 764 -11.94 24.89 -12.29
C GLY A 764 -11.19 26.22 -12.31
N VAL A 765 -10.75 26.71 -11.15
CA VAL A 765 -9.95 27.93 -11.03
C VAL A 765 -8.60 27.75 -11.72
N LEU A 766 -7.95 26.59 -11.59
CA LEU A 766 -6.70 26.29 -12.30
C LEU A 766 -6.90 26.21 -13.82
N ALA A 767 -7.99 25.59 -14.29
CA ALA A 767 -8.34 25.57 -15.70
C ALA A 767 -8.56 26.99 -16.25
N ALA A 768 -9.26 27.84 -15.50
CA ALA A 768 -9.42 29.25 -15.81
C ALA A 768 -8.05 29.98 -15.84
N ALA A 769 -7.12 29.66 -14.95
CA ALA A 769 -5.78 30.27 -14.94
C ALA A 769 -4.98 30.00 -16.23
N PHE A 770 -5.20 28.85 -16.89
CA PHE A 770 -4.59 28.54 -18.18
C PHE A 770 -5.28 29.23 -19.36
N ILE A 771 -6.59 29.42 -19.30
CA ILE A 771 -7.43 29.84 -20.44
C ILE A 771 -7.68 31.35 -20.44
N LEU A 772 -8.01 31.93 -19.29
CA LEU A 772 -8.43 33.32 -19.13
C LEU A 772 -7.43 34.35 -19.69
N PRO A 773 -6.10 34.21 -19.52
CA PRO A 773 -5.15 35.16 -20.09
C PRO A 773 -5.27 35.29 -21.62
N LEU A 774 -5.55 34.17 -22.30
CA LEU A 774 -5.70 34.11 -23.75
C LEU A 774 -7.05 34.69 -24.19
N LEU A 775 -8.12 34.42 -23.43
CA LEU A 775 -9.44 35.01 -23.67
C LEU A 775 -9.40 36.54 -23.53
N LEU A 776 -8.80 37.04 -22.45
CA LEU A 776 -8.66 38.49 -22.21
C LEU A 776 -7.80 39.17 -23.28
N ALA A 777 -6.81 38.47 -23.84
CA ALA A 777 -5.98 38.94 -24.94
C ALA A 777 -6.59 38.68 -26.34
N ARG A 778 -7.79 38.08 -26.43
CA ARG A 778 -8.45 37.65 -27.68
C ARG A 778 -7.58 36.75 -28.58
N GLN A 779 -6.71 35.92 -27.98
CA GLN A 779 -5.78 35.04 -28.68
C GLN A 779 -6.33 33.61 -28.83
N TRP A 780 -7.28 33.44 -29.75
CA TRP A 780 -8.01 32.17 -29.93
C TRP A 780 -7.14 30.98 -30.34
N GLN A 781 -6.09 31.21 -31.14
CA GLN A 781 -5.19 30.15 -31.61
C GLN A 781 -4.39 29.50 -30.47
N GLY A 782 -4.04 30.25 -29.44
CA GLY A 782 -3.30 29.75 -28.27
C GLY A 782 -4.13 28.86 -27.34
N LEU A 783 -5.47 28.94 -27.42
CA LEU A 783 -6.36 28.18 -26.53
C LEU A 783 -6.23 26.68 -26.74
N ARG A 784 -6.18 26.22 -28.00
CA ARG A 784 -6.06 24.79 -28.34
C ARG A 784 -4.83 24.15 -27.68
N ALA A 785 -3.72 24.89 -27.59
CA ALA A 785 -2.50 24.42 -26.96
C ALA A 785 -2.60 24.30 -25.42
N ARG A 786 -3.54 25.00 -24.78
CA ARG A 786 -3.70 25.03 -23.32
C ARG A 786 -4.86 24.17 -22.81
N LEU A 787 -5.81 23.81 -23.67
CA LEU A 787 -6.93 22.93 -23.32
C LEU A 787 -6.49 21.62 -22.64
N PRO A 788 -5.44 20.91 -23.09
CA PRO A 788 -5.04 19.68 -22.41
C PRO A 788 -4.57 19.91 -20.98
N ALA A 789 -3.84 21.00 -20.71
CA ALA A 789 -3.39 21.33 -19.36
C ALA A 789 -4.56 21.73 -18.45
N ALA A 790 -5.51 22.52 -18.98
CA ALA A 790 -6.74 22.88 -18.29
C ALA A 790 -7.60 21.64 -17.98
N ALA A 791 -7.77 20.74 -18.94
CA ALA A 791 -8.52 19.49 -18.78
C ALA A 791 -7.87 18.58 -17.73
N LEU A 792 -6.54 18.45 -17.75
CA LEU A 792 -5.82 17.68 -16.73
C LEU A 792 -6.09 18.24 -15.32
N CYS A 793 -6.00 19.56 -15.13
CA CYS A 793 -6.29 20.19 -13.83
C CYS A 793 -7.73 19.98 -13.33
N LEU A 794 -8.69 19.72 -14.23
CA LEU A 794 -10.08 19.41 -13.86
C LEU A 794 -10.28 17.96 -13.39
N LEU A 795 -9.44 17.02 -13.81
CA LEU A 795 -9.64 15.59 -13.54
C LEU A 795 -9.85 15.27 -12.05
N PRO A 796 -9.05 15.79 -11.10
CA PRO A 796 -9.26 15.49 -9.68
C PRO A 796 -10.60 16.01 -9.15
N SER A 797 -10.98 17.21 -9.59
CA SER A 797 -12.27 17.81 -9.23
C SER A 797 -13.43 16.97 -9.76
N ILE A 798 -13.38 16.56 -11.03
CA ILE A 798 -14.40 15.71 -11.65
C ILE A 798 -14.50 14.37 -10.91
N ALA A 799 -13.38 13.73 -10.61
CA ALA A 799 -13.36 12.44 -9.91
C ALA A 799 -14.02 12.53 -8.52
N VAL A 800 -13.68 13.57 -7.73
CA VAL A 800 -14.29 13.78 -6.41
C VAL A 800 -15.77 14.14 -6.54
N THR A 801 -16.14 15.01 -7.49
CA THR A 801 -17.54 15.36 -7.74
C THR A 801 -18.35 14.12 -8.11
N LEU A 802 -17.84 13.24 -8.97
CA LEU A 802 -18.51 11.98 -9.31
C LEU A 802 -18.78 11.12 -8.07
N VAL A 803 -17.79 10.97 -7.18
CA VAL A 803 -17.99 10.23 -5.93
C VAL A 803 -19.06 10.89 -5.05
N ILE A 804 -19.08 12.22 -4.94
CA ILE A 804 -20.12 12.95 -4.19
C ILE A 804 -21.50 12.69 -4.80
N MET A 805 -21.62 12.77 -6.13
CA MET A 805 -22.88 12.55 -6.85
C MET A 805 -23.38 11.11 -6.70
N THR A 806 -22.50 10.11 -6.64
CA THR A 806 -22.93 8.70 -6.59
C THR A 806 -23.07 8.15 -5.17
N ALA A 807 -22.30 8.66 -4.21
CA ALA A 807 -22.17 8.02 -2.89
C ALA A 807 -22.60 8.89 -1.70
N ALA A 808 -22.79 10.20 -1.90
CA ALA A 808 -23.13 11.12 -0.83
C ALA A 808 -24.64 11.44 -0.82
N SER A 809 -25.24 11.47 0.37
CA SER A 809 -26.68 11.60 0.61
C SER A 809 -27.14 13.05 0.84
N GLY A 810 -26.42 14.02 0.29
CA GLY A 810 -26.64 15.46 0.53
C GLY A 810 -27.76 16.07 -0.32
N ASN A 811 -27.98 17.37 -0.14
CA ASN A 811 -29.03 18.14 -0.82
C ASN A 811 -28.86 18.19 -2.34
N HIS A 812 -27.66 17.93 -2.87
CA HIS A 812 -27.42 17.84 -4.31
C HIS A 812 -28.24 16.73 -4.99
N GLN A 813 -28.73 15.74 -4.25
CA GLN A 813 -29.61 14.69 -4.78
C GLN A 813 -31.07 15.17 -4.96
N HIS A 814 -31.45 16.27 -4.32
CA HIS A 814 -32.85 16.73 -4.22
C HIS A 814 -33.05 18.14 -4.79
N LEU A 815 -32.39 18.45 -5.93
CA LEU A 815 -32.40 19.80 -6.52
C LEU A 815 -33.63 20.11 -7.40
N ALA A 816 -34.44 19.12 -7.75
CA ALA A 816 -35.63 19.34 -8.56
C ALA A 816 -36.58 20.33 -7.86
N GLY A 817 -36.91 21.44 -8.53
CA GLY A 817 -37.75 22.51 -7.97
C GLY A 817 -37.07 23.47 -6.98
N GLN A 818 -35.82 23.22 -6.57
CA GLN A 818 -35.12 24.01 -5.54
C GLN A 818 -34.17 25.09 -6.10
N TRP A 819 -34.01 25.18 -7.42
CA TRP A 819 -33.04 26.09 -8.06
C TRP A 819 -33.24 27.57 -7.70
N THR A 820 -34.49 28.01 -7.51
CA THR A 820 -34.78 29.39 -7.07
C THR A 820 -34.19 29.66 -5.69
N ALA A 821 -34.38 28.75 -4.73
CA ALA A 821 -33.82 28.89 -3.38
C ALA A 821 -32.29 28.79 -3.39
N VAL A 822 -31.72 27.89 -4.23
CA VAL A 822 -30.27 27.77 -4.45
C VAL A 822 -29.67 29.08 -4.96
N ILE A 823 -30.27 29.68 -5.98
CA ILE A 823 -29.80 30.93 -6.58
C ILE A 823 -29.98 32.10 -5.60
N GLN A 824 -31.11 32.17 -4.90
CA GLN A 824 -31.34 33.19 -3.87
C GLN A 824 -30.27 33.12 -2.77
N PHE A 825 -30.01 31.94 -2.22
CA PHE A 825 -28.97 31.75 -1.20
C PHE A 825 -27.58 32.13 -1.73
N ALA A 826 -27.23 31.66 -2.94
CA ALA A 826 -25.97 31.98 -3.59
C ALA A 826 -25.81 33.49 -3.83
N ALA A 827 -26.87 34.16 -4.29
CA ALA A 827 -26.89 35.60 -4.53
C ALA A 827 -26.74 36.39 -3.23
N SER A 828 -27.50 36.03 -2.18
CA SER A 828 -27.36 36.66 -0.85
C SER A 828 -25.93 36.52 -0.34
N TYR A 829 -25.37 35.31 -0.37
CA TYR A 829 -23.99 35.06 0.02
C TYR A 829 -23.00 35.94 -0.76
N PHE A 830 -23.06 35.92 -2.08
CA PHE A 830 -22.09 36.58 -2.95
C PHE A 830 -22.15 38.11 -2.88
N LEU A 831 -23.36 38.66 -2.86
CA LEU A 831 -23.60 40.11 -2.94
C LEU A 831 -23.38 40.82 -1.61
N LEU A 832 -23.70 40.18 -0.50
CA LEU A 832 -23.71 40.84 0.81
C LEU A 832 -22.42 40.59 1.60
N ASN A 833 -21.78 39.42 1.43
CA ASN A 833 -20.52 39.14 2.12
C ASN A 833 -19.32 39.76 1.36
N PRO A 834 -18.30 40.26 2.07
CA PRO A 834 -18.17 40.31 3.52
C PRO A 834 -18.74 41.59 4.18
N PHE A 835 -19.36 42.49 3.41
CA PHE A 835 -19.73 43.83 3.90
C PHE A 835 -20.89 43.83 4.91
N TYR A 836 -21.80 42.85 4.85
CA TYR A 836 -22.91 42.72 5.80
C TYR A 836 -22.42 42.68 7.26
N ALA A 837 -21.30 42.00 7.51
CA ALA A 837 -20.73 41.88 8.85
C ALA A 837 -20.26 43.23 9.45
N CYS A 838 -20.16 44.30 8.66
CA CYS A 838 -19.80 45.63 9.17
C CYS A 838 -21.02 46.40 9.73
N VAL A 839 -22.24 45.91 9.52
CA VAL A 839 -23.49 46.62 9.82
C VAL A 839 -24.24 46.05 11.03
N GLY A 840 -23.78 44.91 11.56
CA GLY A 840 -24.29 44.28 12.80
C GLY A 840 -25.47 43.33 12.58
N ASP A 841 -25.56 42.31 13.45
CA ASP A 841 -26.59 41.27 13.41
C ASP A 841 -28.00 41.85 13.64
N GLY A 842 -28.94 41.52 12.75
CA GLY A 842 -30.37 41.86 12.91
C GLY A 842 -30.91 42.95 11.97
N THR A 843 -30.08 43.57 11.13
CA THR A 843 -30.55 44.53 10.13
C THR A 843 -30.98 43.84 8.83
N ALA A 844 -32.30 43.73 8.63
CA ALA A 844 -32.92 43.19 7.41
C ALA A 844 -33.56 44.28 6.53
N GLN A 845 -33.17 45.55 6.72
CA GLN A 845 -33.74 46.67 5.97
C GLN A 845 -33.44 46.52 4.47
N PRO A 846 -34.45 46.41 3.58
CA PRO A 846 -34.23 46.12 2.16
C PRO A 846 -33.33 47.13 1.45
N LEU A 847 -33.48 48.42 1.76
CA LEU A 847 -32.66 49.49 1.18
C LEU A 847 -31.17 49.29 1.49
N LEU A 848 -30.84 48.96 2.73
CA LEU A 848 -29.47 48.74 3.17
C LEU A 848 -28.84 47.52 2.49
N LEU A 849 -29.60 46.43 2.34
CA LEU A 849 -29.15 45.23 1.62
C LEU A 849 -28.87 45.53 0.13
N ILE A 850 -29.72 46.32 -0.52
CA ILE A 850 -29.52 46.77 -1.91
C ILE A 850 -28.26 47.64 -2.01
N LEU A 851 -28.06 48.57 -1.06
CA LEU A 851 -26.87 49.41 -1.02
C LEU A 851 -25.59 48.59 -0.84
N LEU A 852 -25.59 47.58 0.03
CA LEU A 852 -24.45 46.69 0.22
C LEU A 852 -24.16 45.84 -1.01
N ALA A 853 -25.19 45.30 -1.66
CA ALA A 853 -25.06 44.56 -2.92
C ALA A 853 -24.50 45.46 -4.04
N GLY A 854 -25.02 46.69 -4.15
CA GLY A 854 -24.52 47.71 -5.08
C GLY A 854 -23.07 48.08 -4.80
N LEU A 855 -22.70 48.24 -3.52
CA LEU A 855 -21.33 48.50 -3.09
C LEU A 855 -20.38 47.36 -3.48
N LYS A 856 -20.78 46.09 -3.22
CA LYS A 856 -20.01 44.91 -3.64
C LYS A 856 -19.78 44.90 -5.15
N PHE A 857 -20.83 45.16 -5.94
CA PHE A 857 -20.70 45.21 -7.39
C PHE A 857 -19.77 46.34 -7.85
N ALA A 858 -19.90 47.53 -7.26
CA ALA A 858 -19.04 48.67 -7.54
C ALA A 858 -17.56 48.38 -7.19
N VAL A 859 -17.30 47.71 -6.06
CA VAL A 859 -15.95 47.28 -5.65
C VAL A 859 -15.35 46.29 -6.66
N LEU A 860 -16.11 45.28 -7.05
CA LEU A 860 -15.64 44.26 -8.00
C LEU A 860 -15.36 44.86 -9.38
N LEU A 861 -16.31 45.66 -9.91
CA LEU A 861 -16.18 46.29 -11.22
C LEU A 861 -15.07 47.35 -11.23
N GLY A 862 -15.00 48.17 -10.19
CA GLY A 862 -13.95 49.17 -10.00
C GLY A 862 -12.57 48.52 -9.91
N GLY A 863 -12.40 47.48 -9.09
CA GLY A 863 -11.15 46.73 -8.99
C GLY A 863 -10.70 46.14 -10.33
N LEU A 864 -11.61 45.55 -11.10
CA LEU A 864 -11.30 45.01 -12.45
C LEU A 864 -10.93 46.10 -13.46
N ARG A 865 -11.53 47.28 -13.37
CA ARG A 865 -11.20 48.44 -14.22
C ARG A 865 -9.83 49.03 -13.89
N CYS A 866 -9.47 49.08 -12.60
CA CYS A 866 -8.20 49.62 -12.14
C CYS A 866 -7.03 48.63 -12.34
N ALA A 867 -7.28 47.33 -12.28
CA ALA A 867 -6.23 46.32 -12.40
C ALA A 867 -5.73 46.18 -13.85
N ARG A 868 -4.41 45.99 -14.01
CA ARG A 868 -3.76 45.74 -15.31
C ARG A 868 -2.94 44.45 -15.29
N GLY A 869 -2.69 43.87 -16.46
CA GLY A 869 -1.83 42.70 -16.64
C GLY A 869 -2.18 41.52 -15.72
N ARG A 870 -1.19 41.03 -14.97
CA ARG A 870 -1.30 39.85 -14.09
C ARG A 870 -2.22 40.08 -12.90
N ALA A 871 -2.24 41.29 -12.32
CA ALA A 871 -3.14 41.62 -11.21
C ALA A 871 -4.61 41.45 -11.62
N ARG A 872 -4.96 41.89 -12.83
CA ARG A 872 -6.34 41.73 -13.36
C ARG A 872 -6.75 40.28 -13.51
N GLN A 873 -5.82 39.41 -13.92
CA GLN A 873 -6.09 37.98 -14.06
C GLN A 873 -6.32 37.33 -12.70
N VAL A 874 -5.54 37.70 -11.67
CA VAL A 874 -5.78 37.21 -10.29
C VAL A 874 -7.15 37.62 -9.78
N LEU A 875 -7.56 38.88 -9.99
CA LEU A 875 -8.90 39.35 -9.61
C LEU A 875 -10.00 38.51 -10.27
N TRP A 876 -9.89 38.21 -11.57
CA TRP A 876 -10.84 37.32 -12.23
C TRP A 876 -10.85 35.90 -11.66
N LEU A 877 -9.69 35.32 -11.32
CA LEU A 877 -9.63 33.99 -10.70
C LEU A 877 -10.30 33.97 -9.32
N LEU A 878 -10.11 35.02 -8.53
CA LEU A 878 -10.79 35.20 -7.24
C LEU A 878 -12.30 35.36 -7.41
N LEU A 879 -12.75 36.09 -8.43
CA LEU A 879 -14.17 36.25 -8.76
C LEU A 879 -14.81 34.92 -9.19
N ILE A 880 -14.14 34.16 -10.06
CA ILE A 880 -14.60 32.82 -10.48
C ILE A 880 -14.70 31.89 -9.27
N TYR A 881 -13.71 31.94 -8.37
CA TYR A 881 -13.72 31.18 -7.13
C TYR A 881 -14.91 31.57 -6.22
N ASP A 882 -15.15 32.87 -5.99
CA ASP A 882 -16.23 33.34 -5.12
C ASP A 882 -17.61 33.00 -5.67
N LEU A 883 -17.82 33.16 -6.98
CA LEU A 883 -19.07 32.78 -7.66
C LEU A 883 -19.30 31.26 -7.61
N GLY A 884 -18.27 30.46 -7.87
CA GLY A 884 -18.35 29.01 -7.76
C GLY A 884 -18.63 28.57 -6.32
N ASN A 885 -18.00 29.21 -5.34
CA ASN A 885 -18.20 28.95 -3.92
C ASN A 885 -19.64 29.33 -3.51
N ALA A 886 -20.16 30.46 -3.96
CA ALA A 886 -21.53 30.89 -3.74
C ALA A 886 -22.55 29.85 -4.24
N LEU A 887 -22.36 29.36 -5.47
CA LEU A 887 -23.23 28.35 -6.07
C LEU A 887 -23.20 27.03 -5.29
N LEU A 888 -22.00 26.53 -4.94
CA LEU A 888 -21.87 25.27 -4.18
C LEU A 888 -22.44 25.38 -2.76
N ILE A 889 -22.32 26.54 -2.10
CA ILE A 889 -22.98 26.77 -0.81
C ILE A 889 -24.51 26.78 -1.01
N GLY A 890 -25.02 27.46 -2.04
CA GLY A 890 -26.46 27.46 -2.36
C GLY A 890 -27.01 26.04 -2.54
N ILE A 891 -26.30 25.19 -3.30
CA ILE A 891 -26.66 23.78 -3.50
C ILE A 891 -26.78 23.06 -2.15
N GLY A 892 -25.77 23.19 -1.28
CA GLY A 892 -25.74 22.46 -0.01
C GLY A 892 -26.64 23.04 1.09
N ARG A 893 -26.99 24.34 1.05
CA ARG A 893 -27.51 25.07 2.22
C ARG A 893 -28.73 25.95 1.97
N HIS A 894 -29.34 25.93 0.78
CA HIS A 894 -30.54 26.71 0.47
C HIS A 894 -31.67 26.62 1.52
N HIS A 895 -31.84 25.45 2.17
CA HIS A 895 -32.86 25.22 3.21
C HIS A 895 -32.62 25.94 4.55
N THR A 896 -31.43 26.52 4.78
CA THR A 896 -31.05 27.12 6.08
C THR A 896 -31.47 28.58 6.26
N GLY A 897 -32.01 29.20 5.21
CA GLY A 897 -32.51 30.58 5.24
C GLY A 897 -31.44 31.67 5.11
N PHE A 898 -31.90 32.92 5.08
CA PHE A 898 -31.09 34.09 4.76
C PHE A 898 -29.97 34.39 5.76
N LEU A 899 -30.26 34.36 7.07
CA LEU A 899 -29.27 34.66 8.11
C LEU A 899 -28.11 33.66 8.11
N ALA A 900 -28.37 32.40 7.76
CA ALA A 900 -27.32 31.40 7.61
C ALA A 900 -26.34 31.77 6.49
N ALA A 901 -26.78 32.40 5.39
CA ALA A 901 -25.88 32.86 4.33
C ALA A 901 -24.89 33.93 4.82
N MET A 902 -25.29 34.72 5.83
CA MET A 902 -24.50 35.81 6.41
C MET A 902 -23.60 35.35 7.58
N SER A 903 -23.72 34.10 8.03
CA SER A 903 -22.92 33.54 9.12
C SER A 903 -21.41 33.73 8.91
N SER A 904 -20.70 33.95 10.02
CA SER A 904 -19.23 34.00 10.08
C SER A 904 -18.56 32.73 9.50
N ARG A 905 -19.26 31.59 9.43
CA ARG A 905 -18.80 30.36 8.76
C ARG A 905 -18.44 30.56 7.28
N TYR A 906 -19.08 31.50 6.59
CA TYR A 906 -18.90 31.66 5.14
C TYR A 906 -18.05 32.87 4.75
N GLN A 907 -17.59 33.66 5.72
CA GLN A 907 -16.86 34.92 5.48
C GLN A 907 -15.43 34.68 4.98
N TYR A 908 -14.79 33.58 5.39
CA TYR A 908 -13.39 33.28 5.08
C TYR A 908 -13.06 33.32 3.59
N SER A 909 -13.87 32.65 2.77
CA SER A 909 -13.67 32.59 1.30
C SER A 909 -14.02 33.92 0.63
N SER A 910 -15.08 34.60 1.10
CA SER A 910 -15.51 35.88 0.55
C SER A 910 -14.52 37.00 0.84
N LEU A 911 -13.94 37.05 2.04
CA LEU A 911 -12.85 37.96 2.40
C LEU A 911 -11.65 37.75 1.50
N LEU A 912 -11.19 36.50 1.36
CA LEU A 912 -10.07 36.16 0.49
C LEU A 912 -10.28 36.64 -0.96
N ALA A 913 -11.50 36.47 -1.49
CA ALA A 913 -11.82 36.85 -2.85
C ALA A 913 -12.03 38.36 -3.05
N THR A 914 -12.57 39.07 -2.05
CA THR A 914 -13.02 40.46 -2.20
C THR A 914 -11.96 41.47 -1.81
N LEU A 915 -11.15 41.18 -0.79
CA LEU A 915 -10.20 42.14 -0.21
C LEU A 915 -9.19 42.69 -1.23
N PRO A 916 -8.66 41.92 -2.20
CA PRO A 916 -7.76 42.47 -3.22
C PRO A 916 -8.41 43.54 -4.11
N PHE A 917 -9.72 43.46 -4.34
CA PHE A 917 -10.45 44.48 -5.12
C PHE A 917 -10.60 45.78 -4.33
N ALA A 918 -11.07 45.66 -3.08
CA ALA A 918 -11.28 46.81 -2.20
C ALA A 918 -9.96 47.55 -1.91
N ALA A 919 -8.90 46.79 -1.60
CA ALA A 919 -7.58 47.36 -1.31
C ALA A 919 -6.98 48.08 -2.53
N LEU A 920 -7.18 47.55 -3.75
CA LEU A 920 -6.75 48.21 -4.97
C LEU A 920 -7.50 49.54 -5.21
N LEU A 921 -8.80 49.58 -4.98
CA LEU A 921 -9.59 50.82 -5.10
C LEU A 921 -9.16 51.88 -4.10
N LEU A 922 -8.88 51.47 -2.86
CA LEU A 922 -8.37 52.36 -1.83
C LEU A 922 -6.98 52.91 -2.20
N GLU A 923 -6.11 52.09 -2.79
CA GLU A 923 -4.83 52.55 -3.33
C GLU A 923 -5.02 53.64 -4.40
N GLN A 924 -5.97 53.44 -5.32
CA GLN A 924 -6.29 54.44 -6.35
C GLN A 924 -6.85 55.73 -5.76
N ALA A 925 -7.65 55.65 -4.70
CA ALA A 925 -8.11 56.83 -3.96
C ALA A 925 -6.94 57.57 -3.29
N LEU A 926 -6.02 56.84 -2.65
CA LEU A 926 -4.82 57.42 -2.03
C LEU A 926 -3.91 58.09 -3.06
N HIS A 927 -3.83 57.57 -4.28
CA HIS A 927 -3.07 58.20 -5.36
C HIS A 927 -3.59 59.59 -5.76
N ARG A 928 -4.82 59.97 -5.40
CA ARG A 928 -5.35 61.33 -5.62
C ARG A 928 -4.76 62.37 -4.68
N LEU A 929 -4.15 61.97 -3.55
CA LEU A 929 -3.47 62.90 -2.64
C LEU A 929 -2.19 63.44 -3.30
N PRO A 930 -1.83 64.73 -3.19
CA PRO A 930 -0.69 65.29 -3.94
C PRO A 930 0.69 64.87 -3.39
N ALA A 931 0.85 64.69 -2.07
CA ALA A 931 2.15 64.48 -1.44
C ALA A 931 2.45 63.01 -1.10
N VAL A 932 3.65 62.51 -1.47
CA VAL A 932 4.09 61.11 -1.22
C VAL A 932 4.16 60.77 0.28
N ARG A 933 4.62 61.71 1.12
CA ARG A 933 4.63 61.53 2.59
C ARG A 933 3.22 61.38 3.15
N LEU A 934 2.29 62.23 2.69
CA LEU A 934 0.87 62.18 3.08
C LEU A 934 0.22 60.87 2.64
N ARG A 935 0.49 60.40 1.41
CA ARG A 935 0.03 59.10 0.91
C ARG A 935 0.50 57.94 1.78
N ARG A 936 1.80 57.89 2.12
CA ARG A 936 2.37 56.83 2.96
C ARG A 936 1.82 56.88 4.39
N GLY A 937 1.68 58.08 4.96
CA GLY A 937 1.07 58.28 6.28
C GLY A 937 -0.39 57.82 6.31
N ALA A 938 -1.20 58.24 5.34
CA ALA A 938 -2.60 57.82 5.23
C ALA A 938 -2.73 56.30 5.01
N ALA A 939 -1.90 55.71 4.14
CA ALA A 939 -1.86 54.27 3.94
C ALA A 939 -1.55 53.49 5.23
N ALA A 940 -0.54 53.94 6.00
CA ALA A 940 -0.18 53.33 7.28
C ALA A 940 -1.29 53.51 8.32
N ALA A 941 -1.88 54.71 8.40
CA ALA A 941 -2.99 55.00 9.30
C ALA A 941 -4.22 54.13 9.01
N ILE A 942 -4.62 53.99 7.74
CA ILE A 942 -5.76 53.13 7.37
C ILE A 942 -5.47 51.66 7.71
N ALA A 943 -4.27 51.16 7.41
CA ALA A 943 -3.90 49.79 7.76
C ALA A 943 -3.90 49.56 9.28
N ALA A 944 -3.41 50.53 10.07
CA ALA A 944 -3.41 50.48 11.53
C ALA A 944 -4.83 50.54 12.11
N ILE A 945 -5.67 51.46 11.64
CA ILE A 945 -7.06 51.61 12.07
C ILE A 945 -7.83 50.32 11.79
N LEU A 946 -7.70 49.75 10.60
CA LEU A 946 -8.39 48.50 10.27
C LEU A 946 -7.89 47.32 11.10
N ALA A 947 -6.59 47.23 11.38
CA ALA A 947 -6.06 46.22 12.29
C ALA A 947 -6.62 46.38 13.71
N ILE A 948 -6.71 47.62 14.22
CA ILE A 948 -7.31 47.93 15.53
C ILE A 948 -8.79 47.55 15.54
N ILE A 949 -9.56 47.93 14.52
CA ILE A 949 -10.99 47.59 14.41
C ILE A 949 -11.18 46.07 14.39
N CYS A 950 -10.40 45.35 13.58
CA CYS A 950 -10.46 43.89 13.53
C CYS A 950 -10.16 43.27 14.89
N LEU A 951 -9.09 43.71 15.57
CA LEU A 951 -8.73 43.20 16.90
C LEU A 951 -9.77 43.56 17.97
N ALA A 952 -10.29 44.79 17.96
CA ALA A 952 -11.30 45.25 18.91
C ALA A 952 -12.64 44.50 18.79
N GLY A 953 -12.95 43.93 17.62
CA GLY A 953 -14.18 43.16 17.41
C GLY A 953 -14.18 41.75 18.03
N TRP A 954 -13.02 41.17 18.34
CA TRP A 954 -12.95 39.78 18.85
C TRP A 954 -13.63 39.57 20.22
N PRO A 955 -13.43 40.39 21.25
CA PRO A 955 -14.00 40.12 22.58
C PRO A 955 -15.54 40.04 22.60
N GLY A 956 -16.24 40.73 21.70
CA GLY A 956 -17.70 40.65 21.58
C GLY A 956 -18.14 39.31 20.98
N GLU A 957 -17.64 39.01 19.78
CA GLU A 957 -17.96 37.79 19.03
C GLU A 957 -17.54 36.51 19.79
N LEU A 958 -16.36 36.54 20.41
CA LEU A 958 -15.76 35.37 21.05
C LEU A 958 -16.56 34.95 22.29
N ARG A 959 -17.01 35.90 23.12
CA ARG A 959 -17.82 35.61 24.31
C ARG A 959 -19.12 34.91 23.96
N THR A 960 -19.82 35.41 22.94
CA THR A 960 -21.06 34.77 22.43
C THR A 960 -20.77 33.39 21.83
N PHE A 961 -19.65 33.24 21.12
CA PHE A 961 -19.32 31.97 20.47
C PHE A 961 -18.92 30.87 21.46
N THR A 962 -18.17 31.21 22.52
CA THR A 962 -17.61 30.24 23.49
C THR A 962 -18.57 29.79 24.59
N GLY A 963 -19.74 30.43 24.73
CA GLY A 963 -20.76 30.11 25.74
C GLY A 963 -21.23 28.66 25.63
N TRP A 964 -22.24 28.41 24.79
CA TRP A 964 -22.78 27.06 24.63
C TRP A 964 -21.79 26.08 24.01
N ARG A 965 -20.89 26.53 23.11
CA ARG A 965 -19.90 25.68 22.43
C ARG A 965 -18.69 25.30 23.29
N GLY A 966 -18.61 25.83 24.50
CA GLY A 966 -17.48 25.66 25.39
C GLY A 966 -17.92 25.48 26.82
N SER A 967 -18.13 26.59 27.53
CA SER A 967 -18.38 26.58 28.97
C SER A 967 -19.64 25.82 29.36
N GLU A 968 -20.78 26.06 28.72
CA GLU A 968 -22.05 25.40 29.09
C GLU A 968 -22.01 23.91 28.71
N LEU A 969 -21.46 23.57 27.54
CA LEU A 969 -21.32 22.18 27.13
C LEU A 969 -20.36 21.40 28.02
N ARG A 970 -19.25 22.00 28.47
CA ARG A 970 -18.36 21.38 29.45
C ARG A 970 -19.07 21.15 30.78
N ALA A 971 -19.89 22.09 31.24
CA ALA A 971 -20.71 21.91 32.44
C ALA A 971 -21.71 20.76 32.25
N LEU A 972 -22.36 20.69 31.09
CA LEU A 972 -23.31 19.61 30.76
C LEU A 972 -22.62 18.23 30.69
N MET A 973 -21.38 18.17 30.20
CA MET A 973 -20.58 16.94 30.16
C MET A 973 -20.10 16.50 31.55
N ALA A 974 -19.86 17.46 32.44
CA ALA A 974 -19.45 17.21 33.83
C ALA A 974 -20.62 16.86 34.77
N ALA A 975 -21.86 17.14 34.35
CA ALA A 975 -23.05 16.81 35.14
C ALA A 975 -23.20 15.29 35.36
N PRO A 976 -23.87 14.86 36.44
CA PRO A 976 -24.20 13.45 36.68
C PRO A 976 -24.91 12.79 35.49
N ALA A 977 -24.86 11.46 35.43
CA ALA A 977 -25.57 10.71 34.40
C ALA A 977 -27.09 10.97 34.48
N THR A 978 -27.75 11.05 33.33
CA THR A 978 -29.21 11.24 33.24
C THR A 978 -29.81 10.32 32.19
N ASP A 979 -31.01 9.81 32.48
CA ASP A 979 -31.82 9.02 31.56
C ASP A 979 -32.94 9.84 30.88
N ASP A 980 -32.99 11.15 31.15
CA ASP A 980 -33.99 12.04 30.55
C ASP A 980 -33.75 12.20 29.02
N PRO A 981 -34.66 11.69 28.17
CA PRO A 981 -34.50 11.70 26.72
C PRO A 981 -34.55 13.10 26.09
N ALA A 982 -34.96 14.13 26.86
CA ALA A 982 -34.94 15.53 26.45
C ALA A 982 -33.54 16.16 26.54
N VAL A 983 -32.62 15.57 27.32
CA VAL A 983 -31.27 16.13 27.53
C VAL A 983 -30.33 15.75 26.39
N ARG A 984 -30.23 16.62 25.39
CA ARG A 984 -29.43 16.41 24.17
C ARG A 984 -28.23 17.36 24.10
N VAL A 985 -27.26 17.01 23.27
CA VAL A 985 -26.17 17.93 22.96
C VAL A 985 -26.73 19.15 22.22
N PRO A 986 -26.49 20.38 22.70
CA PRO A 986 -26.96 21.60 22.04
C PRO A 986 -26.57 21.63 20.55
N GLY A 987 -27.54 21.89 19.68
CA GLY A 987 -27.34 21.92 18.23
C GLY A 987 -27.20 20.55 17.55
N LEU A 988 -27.37 19.43 18.26
CA LEU A 988 -27.40 18.08 17.71
C LEU A 988 -28.66 17.34 18.20
N GLU A 989 -29.78 17.59 17.55
CA GLU A 989 -31.08 17.03 17.94
C GLU A 989 -31.13 15.50 17.97
N TYR A 990 -30.23 14.80 17.29
CA TYR A 990 -30.18 13.34 17.28
C TYR A 990 -29.26 12.74 18.37
N MET A 991 -28.42 13.55 19.05
CA MET A 991 -27.41 13.03 19.98
C MET A 991 -27.77 13.29 21.44
N HIS A 992 -28.06 12.20 22.15
CA HIS A 992 -28.25 12.21 23.60
C HIS A 992 -26.96 12.56 24.35
N ILE A 993 -27.06 13.27 25.49
CA ILE A 993 -25.88 13.72 26.24
C ILE A 993 -24.99 12.57 26.73
N GLU A 994 -25.59 11.45 27.16
CA GLU A 994 -24.83 10.29 27.65
C GLU A 994 -24.01 9.62 26.54
N ARG A 995 -24.49 9.66 25.29
CA ARG A 995 -23.70 9.20 24.14
C ARG A 995 -22.47 10.09 23.96
N ALA A 996 -22.62 11.40 24.11
CA ALA A 996 -21.52 12.33 23.98
C ALA A 996 -20.50 12.20 25.14
N LYS A 997 -20.95 11.97 26.38
CA LYS A 997 -20.07 11.60 27.51
C LYS A 997 -19.33 10.29 27.27
N ALA A 998 -19.96 9.30 26.63
CA ALA A 998 -19.30 8.06 26.23
C ALA A 998 -18.19 8.32 25.19
N LEU A 999 -18.44 9.17 24.18
CA LEU A 999 -17.43 9.59 23.22
C LEU A 999 -16.30 10.38 23.91
N GLN A 1000 -16.64 11.25 24.86
CA GLN A 1000 -15.65 11.97 25.67
C GLN A 1000 -14.67 11.00 26.34
N ARG A 1001 -15.19 9.98 27.03
CA ARG A 1001 -14.36 8.96 27.67
C ARG A 1001 -13.55 8.14 26.66
N ALA A 1002 -14.18 7.72 25.57
CA ALA A 1002 -13.55 6.87 24.56
C ALA A 1002 -12.37 7.56 23.84
N PHE A 1003 -12.49 8.86 23.58
CA PHE A 1003 -11.48 9.64 22.85
C PHE A 1003 -10.68 10.59 23.75
N ASN A 1004 -10.87 10.54 25.07
CA ASN A 1004 -10.26 11.44 26.05
C ASN A 1004 -10.46 12.93 25.70
N LEU A 1005 -11.68 13.30 25.33
CA LEU A 1005 -11.98 14.65 24.83
C LEU A 1005 -11.88 15.68 25.95
N HIS A 1006 -11.04 16.71 25.76
CA HIS A 1006 -10.80 17.76 26.74
C HIS A 1006 -10.54 19.13 26.11
#